data_AF-A0A1V2Q4V9-F1
#
_entry.id   AF-A0A1V2Q4V9-F1
#
_cell.length_a   1.000
_cell.length_b   1.000
_cell.length_c   1.000
_cell.angle_alpha   90.00
_cell.angle_beta   90.00
_cell.angle_gamma   90.00
#
_symmetry.space_group_name_H-M   'P 1'
#
loop_
_entity.id
_entity.type
_entity.pdbx_description
1 polymer ?
#
loop_
_entity_poly.entity_id
_entity_poly.type
_entity_poly.pdbx_seq_one_letter_code
_entity_poly.pdbx_strand_id
1 'polypeptide(L)'
;MLRQRLPFTSTVVLAMLLLAVASGALWSAMEDRPAFPFIGYGVPSLEAGRWWTVITGSFFAIIPWYYLPMVGSFAFLVGFAEWRLGTRRAMAVTIGGQVVSVLVATLFLALCRNSDWVWAARVAGNLDAGFSGGALAAVAVASATLRAPWRLRVRAGLCVYAGVAIIYVGSLADLVHFFALLLAVPLGKRLVGARRAPRPVGPNVREWRLLAVAGLLLLTIAEVTMFFVPGTGPFGSADGVSLSAPELVVLIVLAVPVLNGLRKGSLVAWRWAVGLSAFVTLQGLVTAVLIEVAVLFGGEYDTVGLPLFFVDNLLWMVELILLLVGRHAFLVHRRRRYTQSPGAALARTLLGRHGGSTLSWMTTWPSNKYFVRADGRSYLAYRRHARVAVALGDPIAPDGTAADTVTEFAAMCENSGLVPCVFSATDATIAVTRELGWQHVKVAEDNVLDLPDLEFRGKAWQDVRTALNKAAKQGIDFRLVRLADQPEPILAQVRALSEEWMSGKGMPEMGFTLGGLDEAMDPATRVGLAVDAEGKVHGVTSWMPVHTGAGEVSGWTLDVMRRSAHGFRPVMEFLIASACLAFRDEGARFVSLSGAPLAHSHSYGNGGGPARMVERALESLGRLMEPYYGFRSLHAFKAKFQPRRVPLYLAFRDEADLPRIGLALSRAYLPGLRLRELTKLVRKLSKGARSLTPPARRPVPAASH
;
A
#
# COMPACT_ATOMS: atom_id res chain seq x y z
N MET A 1 -10.17 -14.24 -23.29
CA MET A 1 -9.29 -13.22 -22.67
C MET A 1 -8.16 -13.80 -21.82
N LEU A 2 -8.40 -14.76 -20.91
CA LEU A 2 -7.32 -15.32 -20.05
C LEU A 2 -6.21 -16.03 -20.86
N ARG A 3 -6.59 -16.89 -21.83
CA ARG A 3 -5.66 -17.62 -22.71
C ARG A 3 -4.76 -16.74 -23.57
N GLN A 4 -5.20 -15.50 -23.87
CA GLN A 4 -4.39 -14.53 -24.61
C GLN A 4 -3.34 -13.83 -23.72
N ARG A 5 -3.54 -13.81 -22.40
CA ARG A 5 -2.62 -13.18 -21.45
C ARG A 5 -1.74 -14.17 -20.69
N LEU A 6 -2.22 -15.40 -20.49
CA LEU A 6 -1.54 -16.48 -19.77
C LEU A 6 -1.57 -17.79 -20.59
N PRO A 7 -0.98 -17.80 -21.80
CA PRO A 7 -1.05 -18.96 -22.69
C PRO A 7 -0.40 -20.22 -22.10
N PHE A 8 0.71 -20.12 -21.37
CA PHE A 8 1.37 -21.29 -20.78
C PHE A 8 0.52 -21.89 -19.66
N THR A 9 0.12 -21.10 -18.66
CA THR A 9 -0.68 -21.57 -17.54
C THR A 9 -2.01 -22.17 -18.01
N SER A 10 -2.71 -21.49 -18.93
CA SER A 10 -4.00 -21.97 -19.43
C SER A 10 -3.87 -23.30 -20.18
N THR A 11 -2.76 -23.48 -20.93
CA THR A 11 -2.53 -24.70 -21.71
C THR A 11 -2.20 -25.89 -20.81
N VAL A 12 -1.34 -25.69 -19.81
CA VAL A 12 -0.98 -26.77 -18.86
C VAL A 12 -2.18 -27.17 -18.00
N VAL A 13 -2.96 -26.20 -17.50
CA VAL A 13 -4.19 -26.48 -16.73
C VAL A 13 -5.18 -27.28 -17.58
N LEU A 14 -5.39 -26.89 -18.85
CA LEU A 14 -6.25 -27.63 -19.75
C LEU A 14 -5.71 -29.04 -20.00
N ALA A 15 -4.40 -29.20 -20.20
CA ALA A 15 -3.78 -30.51 -20.38
C ALA A 15 -3.94 -31.42 -19.14
N MET A 16 -3.73 -30.89 -17.93
CA MET A 16 -3.98 -31.63 -16.67
C MET A 16 -5.41 -32.15 -16.60
N LEU A 17 -6.40 -31.28 -16.87
CA LEU A 17 -7.81 -31.66 -16.80
C LEU A 17 -8.19 -32.65 -17.90
N LEU A 18 -7.74 -32.44 -19.14
CA LEU A 18 -8.03 -33.36 -20.25
C LEU A 18 -7.39 -34.72 -20.03
N LEU A 19 -6.14 -34.77 -19.57
CA LEU A 19 -5.44 -36.03 -19.27
C LEU A 19 -6.07 -36.73 -18.07
N ALA A 20 -6.47 -36.00 -17.03
CA ALA A 20 -7.18 -36.58 -15.88
C ALA A 20 -8.54 -37.17 -16.26
N VAL A 21 -9.25 -36.51 -17.18
CA VAL A 21 -10.53 -37.01 -17.71
C VAL A 21 -10.29 -38.24 -18.60
N ALA A 22 -9.36 -38.16 -19.54
CA ALA A 22 -9.08 -39.23 -20.50
C ALA A 22 -8.51 -40.48 -19.82
N SER A 23 -7.66 -40.32 -18.80
CA SER A 23 -7.16 -41.44 -18.02
C SER A 23 -8.18 -41.94 -17.00
N GLY A 24 -9.16 -41.13 -16.61
CA GLY A 24 -10.10 -41.40 -15.52
C GLY A 24 -9.52 -41.12 -14.12
N ALA A 25 -8.31 -40.54 -14.01
CA ALA A 25 -7.68 -40.17 -12.74
C ALA A 25 -8.47 -39.11 -11.94
N LEU A 26 -9.47 -38.47 -12.57
CA LEU A 26 -10.40 -37.57 -11.89
C LEU A 26 -11.46 -38.32 -11.06
N TRP A 27 -11.62 -39.63 -11.23
CA TRP A 27 -12.64 -40.41 -10.52
C TRP A 27 -12.06 -41.52 -9.65
N SER A 28 -10.88 -42.05 -9.98
CA SER A 28 -10.18 -43.05 -9.16
C SER A 28 -8.73 -42.67 -8.93
N ALA A 29 -8.19 -43.08 -7.79
CA ALA A 29 -6.81 -42.77 -7.41
C ALA A 29 -5.82 -43.31 -8.44
N MET A 30 -4.81 -42.48 -8.72
CA MET A 30 -3.74 -42.82 -9.63
C MET A 30 -2.86 -43.91 -9.02
N GLU A 31 -2.61 -43.86 -7.71
CA GLU A 31 -1.78 -44.83 -6.99
C GLU A 31 -2.29 -46.28 -7.07
N ASP A 32 -3.61 -46.47 -7.15
CA ASP A 32 -4.23 -47.80 -7.24
C ASP A 32 -4.14 -48.43 -8.65
N ARG A 33 -3.61 -47.70 -9.64
CA ARG A 33 -3.63 -48.13 -11.02
C ARG A 33 -2.31 -48.78 -11.44
N PRO A 34 -2.36 -49.85 -12.26
CA PRO A 34 -1.16 -50.55 -12.74
C PRO A 34 -0.25 -49.68 -13.61
N ALA A 35 -0.78 -48.59 -14.17
CA ALA A 35 -0.01 -47.64 -14.96
C ALA A 35 0.83 -46.66 -14.11
N PHE A 36 0.57 -46.54 -12.80
CA PHE A 36 1.23 -45.53 -11.96
C PHE A 36 2.75 -45.63 -11.91
N PRO A 37 3.38 -46.82 -11.80
CA PRO A 37 4.84 -46.95 -11.86
C PRO A 37 5.47 -46.44 -13.17
N PHE A 38 4.69 -46.32 -14.24
CA PHE A 38 5.13 -45.81 -15.55
C PHE A 38 4.89 -44.32 -15.72
N ILE A 39 4.16 -43.69 -14.79
CA ILE A 39 3.76 -42.28 -14.84
C ILE A 39 4.39 -41.48 -13.70
N GLY A 40 4.32 -41.98 -12.46
CA GLY A 40 4.79 -41.33 -11.24
C GLY A 40 6.31 -41.33 -11.12
N TYR A 41 6.85 -40.21 -10.63
CA TYR A 41 8.28 -40.05 -10.40
C TYR A 41 8.67 -40.47 -8.98
N GLY A 42 9.92 -40.89 -8.81
CA GLY A 42 10.46 -41.35 -7.53
C GLY A 42 11.72 -42.19 -7.77
N VAL A 43 12.38 -42.60 -6.68
CA VAL A 43 13.58 -43.45 -6.78
C VAL A 43 13.29 -44.74 -7.58
N PRO A 44 12.18 -45.48 -7.35
CA PRO A 44 11.92 -46.74 -8.06
C PRO A 44 11.73 -46.55 -9.57
N SER A 45 11.13 -45.44 -9.99
CA SER A 45 10.94 -45.13 -11.41
C SER A 45 12.24 -44.76 -12.12
N LEU A 46 13.10 -43.97 -11.48
CA LEU A 46 14.38 -43.56 -12.07
C LEU A 46 15.38 -44.71 -12.13
N GLU A 47 15.43 -45.58 -11.13
CA GLU A 47 16.28 -46.77 -11.14
C GLU A 47 15.86 -47.78 -12.22
N ALA A 48 14.56 -47.86 -12.49
CA ALA A 48 14.03 -48.66 -13.60
C ALA A 48 14.24 -48.01 -14.99
N GLY A 49 15.03 -46.93 -15.09
CA GLY A 49 15.31 -46.22 -16.35
C GLY A 49 14.14 -45.38 -16.88
N ARG A 50 13.07 -45.20 -16.10
CA ARG A 50 11.84 -44.49 -16.51
C ARG A 50 11.95 -42.98 -16.30
N TRP A 51 12.94 -42.34 -16.93
CA TRP A 51 13.22 -40.91 -16.77
C TRP A 51 12.06 -39.99 -17.22
N TRP A 52 11.21 -40.47 -18.14
CA TRP A 52 10.04 -39.72 -18.62
C TRP A 52 9.01 -39.45 -17.53
N THR A 53 9.02 -40.22 -16.44
CA THR A 53 8.09 -40.07 -15.29
C THR A 53 8.15 -38.70 -14.65
N VAL A 54 9.31 -38.03 -14.69
CA VAL A 54 9.48 -36.64 -14.22
C VAL A 54 8.58 -35.67 -15.00
N ILE A 55 8.35 -35.95 -16.28
CA ILE A 55 7.52 -35.13 -17.16
C ILE A 55 6.07 -35.60 -17.10
N THR A 56 5.82 -36.90 -17.27
CA THR A 56 4.45 -37.44 -17.33
C THR A 56 3.72 -37.30 -16.00
N GLY A 57 4.41 -37.52 -14.88
CA GLY A 57 3.86 -37.38 -13.53
C GLY A 57 3.43 -35.95 -13.20
N SER A 58 3.95 -34.93 -13.89
CA SER A 58 3.57 -33.53 -13.68
C SER A 58 2.11 -33.24 -14.03
N PHE A 59 1.45 -34.08 -14.83
CA PHE A 59 0.07 -33.83 -15.27
C PHE A 59 -1.00 -34.53 -14.43
N PHE A 60 -0.61 -35.41 -13.51
CA PHE A 60 -1.51 -36.22 -12.71
C PHE A 60 -1.40 -35.89 -11.23
N ALA A 61 -2.50 -36.05 -10.51
CA ALA A 61 -2.51 -36.06 -9.05
C ALA A 61 -2.68 -37.50 -8.54
N ILE A 62 -2.12 -37.80 -7.36
CA ILE A 62 -2.18 -39.14 -6.76
C ILE A 62 -3.62 -39.56 -6.48
N ILE A 63 -4.45 -38.67 -5.95
CA ILE A 63 -5.84 -38.93 -5.55
C ILE A 63 -6.76 -37.88 -6.21
N PRO A 64 -8.01 -38.20 -6.62
CA PRO A 64 -8.86 -37.28 -7.38
C PRO A 64 -9.06 -35.89 -6.76
N TRP A 65 -9.21 -35.82 -5.44
CA TRP A 65 -9.46 -34.55 -4.78
C TRP A 65 -8.23 -33.62 -4.77
N TYR A 66 -7.01 -34.16 -4.94
CA TYR A 66 -5.78 -33.36 -5.09
C TYR A 66 -5.71 -32.59 -6.41
N TYR A 67 -6.53 -32.92 -7.42
CA TYR A 67 -6.61 -32.08 -8.62
C TYR A 67 -7.07 -30.65 -8.32
N LEU A 68 -7.93 -30.45 -7.32
CA LEU A 68 -8.41 -29.13 -6.94
C LEU A 68 -7.27 -28.22 -6.43
N PRO A 69 -6.51 -28.59 -5.38
CA PRO A 69 -5.37 -27.80 -4.93
C PRO A 69 -4.23 -27.81 -5.96
N MET A 70 -3.98 -28.89 -6.71
CA MET A 70 -2.93 -28.93 -7.74
C MET A 70 -3.20 -27.94 -8.88
N VAL A 71 -4.36 -28.06 -9.54
CA VAL A 71 -4.72 -27.20 -10.67
C VAL A 71 -4.94 -25.76 -10.21
N GLY A 72 -5.58 -25.57 -9.05
CA GLY A 72 -5.83 -24.24 -8.47
C GLY A 72 -4.54 -23.51 -8.11
N SER A 73 -3.61 -24.18 -7.40
CA SER A 73 -2.32 -23.60 -7.06
C SER A 73 -1.45 -23.37 -8.28
N PHE A 74 -1.44 -24.27 -9.27
CA PHE A 74 -0.73 -24.07 -10.52
C PHE A 74 -1.27 -22.85 -11.28
N ALA A 75 -2.59 -22.75 -11.44
CA ALA A 75 -3.24 -21.62 -12.09
C ALA A 75 -2.90 -20.28 -11.41
N PHE A 76 -2.89 -20.26 -10.08
CA PHE A 76 -2.59 -19.06 -9.30
C PHE A 76 -1.10 -18.69 -9.32
N LEU A 77 -0.23 -19.62 -8.93
CA LEU A 77 1.21 -19.39 -8.75
C LEU A 77 1.92 -19.21 -10.10
N VAL A 78 1.68 -20.11 -11.04
CA VAL A 78 2.30 -20.05 -12.39
C VAL A 78 1.64 -18.96 -13.21
N GLY A 79 0.32 -18.74 -13.08
CA GLY A 79 -0.34 -17.62 -13.75
C GLY A 79 0.21 -16.26 -13.29
N PHE A 80 0.46 -16.11 -11.99
CA PHE A 80 1.15 -14.93 -11.46
C PHE A 80 2.59 -14.81 -11.99
N ALA A 81 3.34 -15.91 -12.02
CA ALA A 81 4.71 -15.92 -12.54
C ALA A 81 4.76 -15.59 -14.03
N GLU A 82 3.85 -16.14 -14.85
CA GLU A 82 3.70 -15.85 -16.27
C GLU A 82 3.36 -14.37 -16.51
N TRP A 83 2.45 -13.81 -15.71
CA TRP A 83 2.13 -12.39 -15.78
C TRP A 83 3.34 -11.48 -15.47
N ARG A 84 4.19 -11.86 -14.52
CA ARG A 84 5.35 -11.05 -14.07
C ARG A 84 6.59 -11.24 -14.94
N LEU A 85 6.88 -12.47 -15.35
CA LEU A 85 8.12 -12.85 -16.04
C LEU A 85 7.96 -12.86 -17.56
N GLY A 86 6.72 -13.00 -18.04
CA GLY A 86 6.38 -13.36 -19.42
C GLY A 86 6.41 -14.87 -19.64
N THR A 87 5.61 -15.34 -20.61
CA THR A 87 5.38 -16.76 -20.93
C THR A 87 6.64 -17.59 -21.05
N ARG A 88 7.61 -17.17 -21.87
CA ARG A 88 8.82 -17.97 -22.14
C ARG A 88 9.64 -18.25 -20.87
N ARG A 89 9.82 -17.24 -20.03
CA ARG A 89 10.60 -17.37 -18.78
C ARG A 89 9.84 -18.14 -17.72
N ALA A 90 8.54 -17.87 -17.56
CA ALA A 90 7.72 -18.62 -16.63
C ALA A 90 7.68 -20.11 -17.00
N MET A 91 7.53 -20.44 -18.28
CA MET A 91 7.62 -21.81 -18.78
C MET A 91 8.97 -22.46 -18.44
N ALA A 92 10.09 -21.81 -18.79
CA ALA A 92 11.43 -22.34 -18.53
C ALA A 92 11.69 -22.56 -17.03
N VAL A 93 11.29 -21.61 -16.18
CA VAL A 93 11.46 -21.72 -14.72
C VAL A 93 10.56 -22.81 -14.13
N THR A 94 9.32 -22.92 -14.60
CA THR A 94 8.37 -23.92 -14.08
C THR A 94 8.82 -25.33 -14.44
N ILE A 95 9.11 -25.57 -15.73
CA ILE A 95 9.55 -26.88 -16.22
C ILE A 95 10.93 -27.23 -15.66
N GLY A 96 11.91 -26.34 -15.78
CA GLY A 96 13.25 -26.57 -15.26
C GLY A 96 13.26 -26.71 -13.74
N GLY A 97 12.47 -25.92 -13.03
CA GLY A 97 12.30 -26.01 -11.58
C GLY A 97 11.77 -27.38 -11.14
N GLN A 98 10.71 -27.87 -11.78
CA GLN A 98 10.15 -29.20 -11.52
C GLN A 98 11.17 -30.32 -11.75
N VAL A 99 11.81 -30.33 -12.93
CA VAL A 99 12.77 -31.37 -13.30
C VAL A 99 13.94 -31.39 -12.31
N VAL A 100 14.54 -30.23 -12.04
CA VAL A 100 15.69 -30.13 -11.14
C VAL A 100 15.31 -30.50 -9.71
N SER A 101 14.18 -30.01 -9.19
CA SER A 101 13.77 -30.31 -7.81
C SER A 101 13.45 -31.79 -7.61
N VAL A 102 12.78 -32.44 -8.59
CA VAL A 102 12.51 -33.87 -8.54
C VAL A 102 13.80 -34.67 -8.57
N LEU A 103 14.70 -34.40 -9.51
CA LEU A 103 15.97 -35.12 -9.62
C LEU A 103 16.84 -34.99 -8.37
N VAL A 104 16.93 -33.78 -7.80
CA VAL A 104 17.69 -33.54 -6.57
C VAL A 104 17.04 -34.25 -5.38
N ALA A 105 15.72 -34.20 -5.23
CA ALA A 105 15.01 -34.91 -4.16
C ALA A 105 15.18 -36.43 -4.26
N THR A 106 15.04 -37.00 -5.46
CA THR A 106 15.23 -38.44 -5.68
C THR A 106 16.67 -38.87 -5.49
N LEU A 107 17.65 -38.05 -5.90
CA LEU A 107 19.06 -38.33 -5.68
C LEU A 107 19.39 -38.33 -4.18
N PHE A 108 18.87 -37.34 -3.45
CA PHE A 108 19.02 -37.28 -2.00
C PHE A 108 18.48 -38.54 -1.32
N LEU A 109 17.26 -38.97 -1.68
CA LEU A 109 16.68 -40.21 -1.13
C LEU A 109 17.45 -41.46 -1.54
N ALA A 110 17.93 -41.54 -2.78
CA ALA A 110 18.75 -42.67 -3.23
C ALA A 110 20.07 -42.80 -2.46
N LEU A 111 20.67 -41.67 -2.06
CA LEU A 111 21.88 -41.65 -1.23
C LEU A 111 21.58 -41.99 0.24
N CYS A 112 20.43 -41.57 0.77
CA CYS A 112 20.07 -41.75 2.17
C CYS A 112 19.34 -43.06 2.47
N ARG A 113 18.74 -43.74 1.49
CA ARG A 113 17.89 -44.93 1.72
C ARG A 113 18.59 -46.11 2.39
N ASN A 114 19.90 -46.24 2.21
CA ASN A 114 20.73 -47.31 2.77
C ASN A 114 21.38 -46.91 4.11
N SER A 115 21.01 -45.77 4.67
CA SER A 115 21.39 -45.37 6.03
C SER A 115 20.41 -45.95 7.05
N ASP A 116 20.73 -45.83 8.34
CA ASP A 116 19.82 -46.19 9.44
C ASP A 116 18.60 -45.26 9.56
N TRP A 117 18.42 -44.33 8.62
CA TRP A 117 17.33 -43.36 8.63
C TRP A 117 16.03 -43.95 8.05
N VAL A 118 15.19 -44.48 8.93
CA VAL A 118 13.91 -45.14 8.60
C VAL A 118 13.00 -44.31 7.69
N TRP A 119 12.94 -43.00 7.90
CA TRP A 119 12.14 -42.09 7.07
C TRP A 119 12.64 -42.07 5.61
N ALA A 120 13.97 -41.95 5.40
CA ALA A 120 14.53 -41.88 4.06
C ALA A 120 14.31 -43.20 3.30
N ALA A 121 14.49 -44.35 3.97
CA ALA A 121 14.20 -45.66 3.39
C ALA A 121 12.72 -45.80 2.98
N ARG A 122 11.80 -45.35 3.85
CA ARG A 122 10.35 -45.38 3.56
C ARG A 122 9.98 -44.48 2.40
N VAL A 123 10.40 -43.23 2.42
CA VAL A 123 10.04 -42.24 1.39
C VAL A 123 10.70 -42.57 0.05
N ALA A 124 11.90 -43.17 0.05
CA ALA A 124 12.55 -43.65 -1.17
C ALA A 124 11.74 -44.75 -1.88
N GLY A 125 10.90 -45.52 -1.17
CA GLY A 125 10.01 -46.51 -1.77
C GLY A 125 8.78 -45.92 -2.46
N ASN A 126 8.46 -44.64 -2.22
CA ASN A 126 7.24 -44.02 -2.70
C ASN A 126 7.40 -43.42 -4.10
N LEU A 127 6.28 -43.37 -4.81
CA LEU A 127 6.12 -42.60 -6.04
C LEU A 127 5.22 -41.39 -5.79
N ASP A 128 5.45 -40.32 -6.53
CA ASP A 128 4.69 -39.09 -6.44
C ASP A 128 4.33 -38.57 -7.84
N ALA A 129 3.31 -37.71 -7.90
CA ALA A 129 2.83 -37.08 -9.12
C ALA A 129 2.29 -35.68 -8.81
N GLY A 130 2.61 -34.74 -9.69
CA GLY A 130 2.15 -33.36 -9.61
C GLY A 130 3.19 -32.36 -10.10
N PHE A 131 2.73 -31.17 -10.48
CA PHE A 131 3.59 -30.08 -10.99
C PHE A 131 3.88 -28.99 -9.94
N SER A 132 3.75 -29.34 -8.66
CA SER A 132 3.81 -28.39 -7.55
C SER A 132 5.23 -27.86 -7.29
N GLY A 133 6.28 -28.67 -7.48
CA GLY A 133 7.68 -28.22 -7.40
C GLY A 133 7.99 -27.11 -8.40
N GLY A 134 7.58 -27.30 -9.67
CA GLY A 134 7.68 -26.28 -10.71
C GLY A 134 6.88 -25.02 -10.41
N ALA A 135 5.65 -25.17 -9.90
CA ALA A 135 4.82 -24.03 -9.52
C ALA A 135 5.44 -23.20 -8.39
N LEU A 136 6.02 -23.85 -7.39
CA LEU A 136 6.73 -23.21 -6.27
C LEU A 136 8.02 -22.53 -6.74
N ALA A 137 8.80 -23.17 -7.61
CA ALA A 137 9.98 -22.56 -8.23
C ALA A 137 9.60 -21.30 -9.03
N ALA A 138 8.50 -21.35 -9.80
CA ALA A 138 8.01 -20.24 -10.60
C ALA A 138 7.64 -19.03 -9.73
N VAL A 139 6.86 -19.21 -8.66
CA VAL A 139 6.50 -18.11 -7.76
C VAL A 139 7.70 -17.61 -6.95
N ALA A 140 8.64 -18.50 -6.56
CA ALA A 140 9.87 -18.12 -5.87
C ALA A 140 10.76 -17.21 -6.74
N VAL A 141 10.93 -17.53 -8.02
CA VAL A 141 11.63 -16.64 -8.98
C VAL A 141 10.83 -15.37 -9.24
N ALA A 142 9.52 -15.48 -9.47
CA ALA A 142 8.66 -14.31 -9.70
C ALA A 142 8.68 -13.33 -8.51
N SER A 143 8.85 -13.82 -7.29
CA SER A 143 8.98 -12.99 -6.09
C SER A 143 10.16 -12.01 -6.17
N ALA A 144 11.22 -12.30 -6.94
CA ALA A 144 12.35 -11.39 -7.12
C ALA A 144 11.98 -10.13 -7.93
N THR A 145 10.88 -10.15 -8.68
CA THR A 145 10.31 -8.96 -9.34
C THR A 145 9.56 -8.04 -8.37
N LEU A 146 9.24 -8.53 -7.17
CA LEU A 146 8.51 -7.76 -6.17
C LEU A 146 9.43 -6.80 -5.42
N ARG A 147 8.87 -5.65 -5.07
CA ARG A 147 9.51 -4.68 -4.18
C ARG A 147 9.33 -5.12 -2.72
N ALA A 148 10.21 -4.61 -1.85
CA ALA A 148 9.97 -4.69 -0.42
C ALA A 148 8.66 -3.92 -0.09
N PRO A 149 7.81 -4.43 0.82
CA PRO A 149 7.97 -5.64 1.63
C PRO A 149 7.39 -6.92 0.99
N TRP A 150 6.70 -6.84 -0.14
CA TRP A 150 6.00 -7.99 -0.75
C TRP A 150 6.94 -9.12 -1.16
N ARG A 151 8.15 -8.81 -1.64
CA ARG A 151 9.18 -9.82 -1.90
C ARG A 151 9.48 -10.67 -0.66
N LEU A 152 9.66 -10.01 0.48
CA LEU A 152 9.92 -10.69 1.74
C LEU A 152 8.71 -11.47 2.21
N ARG A 153 7.50 -10.90 2.15
CA ARG A 153 6.26 -11.57 2.58
C ARG A 153 6.00 -12.86 1.82
N VAL A 154 6.12 -12.82 0.49
CA VAL A 154 5.92 -14.01 -0.37
C VAL A 154 6.98 -15.06 -0.04
N ARG A 155 8.26 -14.67 0.03
CA ARG A 155 9.34 -15.61 0.35
C ARG A 155 9.21 -16.20 1.74
N ALA A 156 8.89 -15.39 2.74
CA ALA A 156 8.65 -15.84 4.11
C ALA A 156 7.50 -16.85 4.14
N GLY A 157 6.36 -16.56 3.48
CA GLY A 157 5.25 -17.51 3.40
C GLY A 157 5.62 -18.83 2.71
N LEU A 158 6.42 -18.79 1.63
CA LEU A 158 6.93 -19.99 0.96
C LEU A 158 7.88 -20.80 1.87
N CYS A 159 8.77 -20.12 2.59
CA CYS A 159 9.67 -20.76 3.55
C CYS A 159 8.91 -21.38 4.72
N VAL A 160 7.89 -20.70 5.27
CA VAL A 160 7.03 -21.25 6.33
C VAL A 160 6.33 -22.50 5.83
N TYR A 161 5.70 -22.44 4.65
CA TYR A 161 5.01 -23.58 4.06
C TYR A 161 5.95 -24.80 3.90
N ALA A 162 7.06 -24.63 3.19
CA ALA A 162 7.95 -25.77 2.92
C ALA A 162 8.70 -26.25 4.16
N GLY A 163 9.04 -25.35 5.09
CA GLY A 163 9.68 -25.70 6.35
C GLY A 163 8.76 -26.55 7.23
N VAL A 164 7.49 -26.14 7.40
CA VAL A 164 6.51 -26.94 8.14
C VAL A 164 6.28 -28.28 7.45
N ALA A 165 6.08 -28.27 6.13
CA ALA A 165 5.79 -29.48 5.37
C ALA A 165 6.93 -30.50 5.45
N ILE A 166 8.19 -30.09 5.25
CA ILE A 166 9.32 -31.03 5.27
C ILE A 166 9.66 -31.53 6.68
N ILE A 167 9.59 -30.69 7.70
CA ILE A 167 9.99 -31.05 9.07
C ILE A 167 8.95 -31.99 9.71
N TYR A 168 7.65 -31.70 9.51
CA TYR A 168 6.58 -32.35 10.27
C TYR A 168 5.79 -33.40 9.47
N VAL A 169 5.68 -33.27 8.15
CA VAL A 169 5.00 -34.27 7.29
C VAL A 169 6.03 -35.14 6.57
N GLY A 170 6.91 -34.50 5.80
CA GLY A 170 8.06 -35.15 5.16
C GLY A 170 7.68 -36.14 4.07
N SER A 171 6.69 -35.85 3.23
CA SER A 171 6.40 -36.65 2.03
C SER A 171 7.45 -36.42 0.93
N LEU A 172 7.44 -37.27 -0.11
CA LEU A 172 8.26 -37.05 -1.31
C LEU A 172 7.96 -35.68 -1.95
N ALA A 173 6.68 -35.28 -1.99
CA ALA A 173 6.27 -33.97 -2.50
C ALA A 173 6.88 -32.81 -1.68
N ASP A 174 6.90 -32.91 -0.36
CA ASP A 174 7.45 -31.87 0.53
C ASP A 174 8.96 -31.70 0.32
N LEU A 175 9.67 -32.81 0.08
CA LEU A 175 11.10 -32.78 -0.25
C LEU A 175 11.35 -32.10 -1.60
N VAL A 176 10.52 -32.41 -2.61
CA VAL A 176 10.56 -31.73 -3.91
C VAL A 176 10.29 -30.23 -3.76
N HIS A 177 9.31 -29.83 -2.94
CA HIS A 177 8.99 -28.42 -2.66
C HIS A 177 10.14 -27.69 -1.97
N PHE A 178 10.75 -28.33 -0.97
CA PHE A 178 11.89 -27.80 -0.25
C PHE A 178 13.05 -27.50 -1.21
N PHE A 179 13.47 -28.46 -2.04
CA PHE A 179 14.54 -28.25 -3.00
C PHE A 179 14.17 -27.25 -4.10
N ALA A 180 12.91 -27.24 -4.56
CA ALA A 180 12.44 -26.23 -5.51
C ALA A 180 12.66 -24.81 -4.96
N LEU A 181 12.30 -24.55 -3.70
CA LEU A 181 12.47 -23.24 -3.08
C LEU A 181 13.94 -22.93 -2.74
N LEU A 182 14.68 -23.90 -2.19
CA LEU A 182 16.08 -23.76 -1.83
C LEU A 182 16.93 -23.33 -3.03
N LEU A 183 16.64 -23.87 -4.21
CA LEU A 183 17.33 -23.54 -5.45
C LEU A 183 16.78 -22.27 -6.11
N ALA A 184 15.45 -22.08 -6.16
CA ALA A 184 14.83 -20.99 -6.90
C ALA A 184 14.97 -19.61 -6.22
N VAL A 185 14.88 -19.53 -4.89
CA VAL A 185 14.95 -18.26 -4.14
C VAL A 185 16.26 -17.49 -4.36
N PRO A 186 17.46 -18.12 -4.25
CA PRO A 186 18.74 -17.45 -4.51
C PRO A 186 18.96 -17.15 -6.01
N LEU A 187 18.51 -18.04 -6.91
CA LEU A 187 18.65 -17.83 -8.36
C LEU A 187 17.70 -16.78 -8.94
N GLY A 188 16.63 -16.43 -8.22
CA GLY A 188 15.58 -15.54 -8.72
C GLY A 188 16.06 -14.21 -9.30
N LYS A 189 17.05 -13.55 -8.68
CA LYS A 189 17.60 -12.28 -9.23
C LYS A 189 18.32 -12.49 -10.57
N ARG A 190 19.07 -13.57 -10.71
CA ARG A 190 19.81 -13.90 -11.94
C ARG A 190 18.82 -14.25 -13.06
N LEU A 191 17.81 -15.06 -12.77
CA LEU A 191 16.80 -15.50 -13.72
C LEU A 191 15.82 -14.39 -14.17
N VAL A 192 15.55 -13.41 -13.31
CA VAL A 192 14.74 -12.22 -13.64
C VAL A 192 15.52 -11.20 -14.49
N GLY A 193 16.82 -11.06 -14.23
CA GLY A 193 17.73 -10.12 -14.88
C GLY A 193 17.82 -8.76 -14.18
N ALA A 194 19.02 -8.15 -14.20
CA ALA A 194 19.37 -6.95 -13.43
C ALA A 194 18.46 -5.74 -13.69
N ARG A 195 17.90 -5.60 -14.90
CA ARG A 195 17.01 -4.46 -15.26
C ARG A 195 15.63 -4.51 -14.59
N ARG A 196 15.20 -5.67 -14.09
CA ARG A 196 13.86 -5.87 -13.49
C ARG A 196 13.89 -6.11 -11.98
N ALA A 197 15.06 -6.39 -11.41
CA ALA A 197 15.23 -6.60 -9.98
C ALA A 197 15.49 -5.25 -9.27
N PRO A 198 14.71 -4.88 -8.24
CA PRO A 198 15.00 -3.70 -7.42
C PRO A 198 16.40 -3.82 -6.77
N ARG A 199 17.11 -2.69 -6.63
CA ARG A 199 18.42 -2.66 -5.93
C ARG A 199 18.26 -3.18 -4.48
N PRO A 200 19.21 -3.99 -3.99
CA PRO A 200 19.19 -4.44 -2.60
C PRO A 200 19.48 -3.26 -1.67
N VAL A 201 18.50 -2.93 -0.82
CA VAL A 201 18.70 -2.12 0.38
C VAL A 201 18.65 -3.12 1.55
N GLY A 202 19.48 -2.93 2.58
CA GLY A 202 19.48 -3.80 3.76
C GLY A 202 18.09 -3.90 4.43
N PRO A 203 17.85 -4.90 5.29
CA PRO A 203 16.53 -5.13 5.86
C PRO A 203 16.04 -3.90 6.63
N ASN A 204 14.90 -3.33 6.22
CA ASN A 204 14.30 -2.21 6.93
C ASN A 204 13.69 -2.69 8.28
N VAL A 205 13.42 -1.79 9.23
CA VAL A 205 12.73 -2.08 10.51
C VAL A 205 11.44 -2.90 10.29
N ARG A 206 10.68 -2.59 9.24
CA ARG A 206 9.48 -3.36 8.87
C ARG A 206 9.79 -4.79 8.43
N GLU A 207 10.92 -5.01 7.78
CA GLU A 207 11.35 -6.33 7.30
C GLU A 207 11.84 -7.20 8.47
N TRP A 208 12.58 -6.63 9.42
CA TRP A 208 12.92 -7.30 10.68
C TRP A 208 11.67 -7.73 11.46
N ARG A 209 10.67 -6.85 11.57
CA ARG A 209 9.38 -7.19 12.20
C ARG A 209 8.65 -8.30 11.45
N LEU A 210 8.71 -8.33 10.11
CA LEU A 210 8.09 -9.37 9.30
C LEU A 210 8.79 -10.71 9.44
N LEU A 211 10.12 -10.73 9.52
CA LEU A 211 10.90 -11.95 9.75
C LEU A 211 10.53 -12.58 11.10
N ALA A 212 10.50 -11.79 12.18
CA ALA A 212 10.13 -12.29 13.50
C ALA A 212 8.68 -12.81 13.54
N VAL A 213 7.75 -12.08 12.91
CA VAL A 213 6.37 -12.56 12.78
C VAL A 213 6.30 -13.84 11.97
N ALA A 214 7.11 -13.99 10.91
CA ALA A 214 7.11 -15.19 10.08
C ALA A 214 7.70 -16.40 10.82
N GLY A 215 8.80 -16.23 11.56
CA GLY A 215 9.40 -17.30 12.36
C GLY A 215 8.47 -17.78 13.47
N LEU A 216 7.91 -16.87 14.27
CA LEU A 216 6.93 -17.23 15.29
C LEU A 216 5.65 -17.87 14.70
N LEU A 217 5.22 -17.43 13.51
CA LEU A 217 4.07 -18.02 12.82
C LEU A 217 4.40 -19.40 12.24
N LEU A 218 5.64 -19.66 11.80
CA LEU A 218 6.11 -20.99 11.42
C LEU A 218 6.00 -21.94 12.62
N LEU A 219 6.55 -21.55 13.76
CA LEU A 219 6.50 -22.32 15.01
C LEU A 219 5.05 -22.56 15.46
N THR A 220 4.18 -21.55 15.37
CA THR A 220 2.76 -21.72 15.76
C THR A 220 2.00 -22.65 14.80
N ILE A 221 2.24 -22.54 13.49
CA ILE A 221 1.58 -23.38 12.49
C ILE A 221 2.11 -24.82 12.56
N ALA A 222 3.38 -25.01 12.88
CA ALA A 222 3.96 -26.33 13.11
C ALA A 222 3.16 -27.12 14.15
N GLU A 223 2.93 -26.52 15.33
CA GLU A 223 2.14 -27.12 16.42
C GLU A 223 0.71 -27.45 16.00
N VAL A 224 0.05 -26.53 15.29
CA VAL A 224 -1.30 -26.77 14.74
C VAL A 224 -1.28 -27.95 13.75
N THR A 225 -0.24 -28.04 12.93
CA THR A 225 -0.11 -29.09 11.92
C THR A 225 0.11 -30.45 12.57
N MET A 226 1.00 -30.54 13.55
CA MET A 226 1.23 -31.76 14.34
C MET A 226 -0.06 -32.28 14.98
N PHE A 227 -0.91 -31.39 15.50
CA PHE A 227 -2.16 -31.77 16.15
C PHE A 227 -3.16 -32.43 15.19
N PHE A 228 -3.27 -31.94 13.94
CA PHE A 228 -4.24 -32.45 12.97
C PHE A 228 -3.71 -33.59 12.09
N VAL A 229 -2.39 -33.66 11.88
CA VAL A 229 -1.73 -34.66 11.05
C VAL A 229 -0.62 -35.33 11.86
N PRO A 230 -0.98 -36.14 12.88
CA PRO A 230 0.01 -36.92 13.61
C PRO A 230 0.64 -37.93 12.66
N GLY A 231 1.96 -37.84 12.52
CA GLY A 231 2.72 -38.66 11.59
C GLY A 231 4.17 -38.82 12.02
N THR A 232 4.86 -39.74 11.36
CA THR A 232 6.30 -39.94 11.52
C THR A 232 7.04 -39.21 10.40
N GLY A 233 7.48 -37.99 10.69
CA GLY A 233 8.28 -37.17 9.77
C GLY A 233 9.77 -37.60 9.76
N PRO A 234 10.64 -36.82 9.10
CA PRO A 234 12.08 -37.09 9.04
C PRO A 234 12.76 -37.15 10.41
N PHE A 235 12.21 -36.45 11.40
CA PHE A 235 12.80 -36.35 12.73
C PHE A 235 12.06 -37.18 13.80
N GLY A 236 11.21 -38.12 13.38
CA GLY A 236 10.49 -39.03 14.29
C GLY A 236 8.99 -38.77 14.35
N SER A 237 8.32 -39.44 15.29
CA SER A 237 6.88 -39.29 15.52
C SER A 237 6.56 -37.97 16.21
N ALA A 238 5.42 -37.38 15.82
CA ALA A 238 4.78 -36.33 16.60
C ALA A 238 4.14 -36.88 17.90
N ASP A 239 3.93 -38.20 17.98
CA ASP A 239 3.41 -38.88 19.16
C ASP A 239 4.33 -38.63 20.37
N GLY A 240 3.75 -38.11 21.46
CA GLY A 240 4.46 -37.75 22.69
C GLY A 240 4.99 -36.31 22.75
N VAL A 241 5.02 -35.59 21.62
CA VAL A 241 5.49 -34.18 21.54
C VAL A 241 4.35 -33.21 21.18
N SER A 242 3.30 -33.69 20.51
CA SER A 242 2.15 -32.88 20.10
C SER A 242 1.37 -32.33 21.31
N LEU A 243 0.97 -31.06 21.24
CA LEU A 243 0.12 -30.43 22.24
C LEU A 243 -1.28 -31.09 22.35
N SER A 244 -1.81 -31.14 23.56
CA SER A 244 -3.22 -31.46 23.78
C SER A 244 -4.14 -30.34 23.27
N ALA A 245 -5.42 -30.64 23.04
CA ALA A 245 -6.37 -29.65 22.52
C ALA A 245 -6.48 -28.37 23.38
N PRO A 246 -6.51 -28.44 24.73
CA PRO A 246 -6.50 -27.24 25.57
C PRO A 246 -5.21 -26.43 25.43
N GLU A 247 -4.05 -27.10 25.37
CA GLU A 247 -2.75 -26.44 25.21
C GLU A 247 -2.64 -25.74 23.85
N LEU A 248 -3.15 -26.35 22.78
CA LEU A 248 -3.19 -25.73 21.46
C LEU A 248 -4.06 -24.47 21.45
N VAL A 249 -5.22 -24.50 22.11
CA VAL A 249 -6.08 -23.31 22.26
C VAL A 249 -5.34 -22.20 23.02
N VAL A 250 -4.66 -22.54 24.11
CA VAL A 250 -3.85 -21.58 24.88
C VAL A 250 -2.74 -21.00 24.02
N LEU A 251 -2.00 -21.82 23.26
CA LEU A 251 -0.97 -21.38 22.33
C LEU A 251 -1.53 -20.35 21.35
N ILE A 252 -2.65 -20.64 20.67
CA ILE A 252 -3.25 -19.74 19.68
C ILE A 252 -3.69 -18.42 20.34
N VAL A 253 -4.34 -18.49 21.51
CA VAL A 253 -4.82 -17.31 22.25
C VAL A 253 -3.66 -16.41 22.68
N LEU A 254 -2.51 -16.98 23.06
CA LEU A 254 -1.31 -16.24 23.45
C LEU A 254 -0.48 -15.77 22.24
N ALA A 255 -0.40 -16.55 21.16
CA ALA A 255 0.39 -16.24 19.98
C ALA A 255 -0.20 -15.06 19.19
N VAL A 256 -1.52 -14.99 19.02
CA VAL A 256 -2.20 -13.93 18.24
C VAL A 256 -1.86 -12.50 18.72
N PRO A 257 -1.96 -12.15 20.02
CA PRO A 257 -1.60 -10.82 20.51
C PRO A 257 -0.10 -10.53 20.38
N VAL A 258 0.76 -11.54 20.58
CA VAL A 258 2.22 -11.39 20.42
C VAL A 258 2.58 -11.13 18.96
N LEU A 259 2.08 -11.93 18.01
CA LEU A 259 2.25 -11.74 16.56
C LEU A 259 1.78 -10.36 16.10
N ASN A 260 0.60 -9.92 16.55
CA ASN A 260 0.07 -8.60 16.24
C ASN A 260 0.90 -7.47 16.89
N GLY A 261 1.46 -7.71 18.08
CA GLY A 261 2.34 -6.80 18.79
C GLY A 261 3.71 -6.66 18.11
N LEU A 262 4.35 -7.76 17.72
CA LEU A 262 5.60 -7.79 16.95
C LEU A 262 5.43 -7.07 15.61
N ARG A 263 4.33 -7.32 14.90
CA ARG A 263 3.97 -6.60 13.66
C ARG A 263 3.92 -5.07 13.88
N LYS A 264 3.46 -4.63 15.04
CA LYS A 264 3.36 -3.20 15.41
C LYS A 264 4.66 -2.63 15.99
N GLY A 265 5.69 -3.44 16.23
CA GLY A 265 6.91 -3.02 16.92
C GLY A 265 6.72 -2.80 18.43
N SER A 266 5.80 -3.53 19.06
CA SER A 266 5.55 -3.41 20.50
C SER A 266 6.70 -4.01 21.30
N LEU A 267 7.33 -3.20 22.16
CA LEU A 267 8.38 -3.66 23.07
C LEU A 267 7.86 -4.74 24.04
N VAL A 268 6.60 -4.65 24.47
CA VAL A 268 5.99 -5.64 25.37
C VAL A 268 5.86 -6.98 24.67
N ALA A 269 5.37 -6.99 23.42
CA ALA A 269 5.26 -8.22 22.65
C ALA A 269 6.63 -8.82 22.32
N TRP A 270 7.61 -7.97 22.03
CA TRP A 270 9.00 -8.42 21.84
C TRP A 270 9.58 -9.06 23.10
N ARG A 271 9.37 -8.47 24.29
CA ARG A 271 9.80 -9.08 25.56
C ARG A 271 9.16 -10.44 25.81
N TRP A 272 7.85 -10.58 25.55
CA TRP A 272 7.16 -11.85 25.65
C TRP A 272 7.69 -12.89 24.66
N ALA A 273 7.91 -12.50 23.40
CA ALA A 273 8.46 -13.40 22.37
C ALA A 273 9.89 -13.85 22.72
N VAL A 274 10.75 -12.94 23.19
CA VAL A 274 12.11 -13.25 23.65
C VAL A 274 12.05 -14.17 24.88
N GLY A 275 11.19 -13.85 25.86
CA GLY A 275 11.04 -14.67 27.07
C GLY A 275 10.56 -16.09 26.76
N LEU A 276 9.56 -16.23 25.90
CA LEU A 276 9.05 -17.53 25.44
C LEU A 276 10.14 -18.31 24.69
N SER A 277 10.80 -17.68 23.71
CA SER A 277 11.82 -18.35 22.90
C SER A 277 13.04 -18.77 23.75
N ALA A 278 13.44 -17.92 24.70
CA ALA A 278 14.51 -18.24 25.65
C ALA A 278 14.12 -19.37 26.60
N PHE A 279 12.87 -19.39 27.09
CA PHE A 279 12.37 -20.47 27.94
C PHE A 279 12.39 -21.81 27.20
N VAL A 280 11.85 -21.89 25.98
CA VAL A 280 11.83 -23.12 25.19
C VAL A 280 13.26 -23.57 24.84
N THR A 281 14.13 -22.64 24.45
CA THR A 281 15.55 -22.93 24.17
C THR A 281 16.26 -23.49 25.41
N LEU A 282 16.01 -22.91 26.58
CA LEU A 282 16.57 -23.37 27.84
C LEU A 282 16.03 -24.75 28.23
N GLN A 283 14.73 -24.99 28.04
CA GLN A 283 14.12 -26.30 28.25
C GLN A 283 14.84 -27.36 27.42
N GLY A 284 15.09 -27.11 26.13
CA GLY A 284 15.81 -28.06 25.28
C GLY A 284 17.24 -28.32 25.74
N LEU A 285 17.96 -27.27 26.16
CA LEU A 285 19.31 -27.42 26.71
C LEU A 285 19.31 -28.25 28.01
N VAL A 286 18.37 -27.98 28.92
CA VAL A 286 18.24 -28.75 30.17
C VAL A 286 17.89 -30.20 29.86
N THR A 287 16.95 -30.46 28.94
CA THR A 287 16.60 -31.82 28.51
C THR A 287 17.81 -32.54 27.90
N ALA A 288 18.61 -31.87 27.05
CA ALA A 288 19.86 -32.44 26.53
C ALA A 288 20.84 -32.83 27.65
N VAL A 289 21.05 -31.94 28.62
CA VAL A 289 21.93 -32.21 29.77
C VAL A 289 21.40 -33.38 30.60
N LEU A 290 20.08 -33.43 30.86
CA LEU A 290 19.47 -34.53 31.61
C LEU A 290 19.60 -35.87 30.87
N ILE A 291 19.49 -35.87 29.54
CA ILE A 291 19.72 -37.06 28.71
C ILE A 291 21.17 -37.51 28.82
N GLU A 292 22.15 -36.60 28.66
CA GLU A 292 23.58 -36.92 28.80
C GLU A 292 23.90 -37.47 30.20
N VAL A 293 23.32 -36.87 31.25
CA VAL A 293 23.43 -37.37 32.63
C VAL A 293 22.81 -38.77 32.74
N ALA A 294 21.63 -39.01 32.19
CA ALA A 294 21.00 -40.32 32.22
C ALA A 294 21.86 -41.39 31.50
N VAL A 295 22.44 -41.06 30.35
CA VAL A 295 23.38 -41.92 29.62
C VAL A 295 24.61 -42.25 30.48
N LEU A 296 25.19 -41.25 31.14
CA LEU A 296 26.34 -41.41 32.04
C LEU A 296 26.04 -42.35 33.22
N PHE A 297 24.80 -42.36 33.72
CA PHE A 297 24.37 -43.20 34.84
C PHE A 297 23.67 -44.50 34.41
N GLY A 298 23.68 -44.84 33.11
CA GLY A 298 23.08 -46.08 32.60
C GLY A 298 21.55 -46.13 32.69
N GLY A 299 20.89 -44.96 32.74
CA GLY A 299 19.44 -44.86 32.75
C GLY A 299 18.84 -45.14 31.38
N GLU A 300 17.72 -45.87 31.36
CA GLU A 300 16.89 -46.02 30.16
C GLU A 300 15.96 -44.81 30.01
N TYR A 301 15.85 -44.27 28.80
CA TYR A 301 14.95 -43.17 28.48
C TYR A 301 14.31 -43.39 27.12
N ASP A 302 13.08 -42.87 26.97
CA ASP A 302 12.36 -42.98 25.71
C ASP A 302 13.00 -42.07 24.64
N THR A 303 13.29 -42.64 23.48
CA THR A 303 13.87 -41.92 22.34
C THR A 303 12.84 -41.47 21.32
N VAL A 304 11.59 -41.92 21.48
CA VAL A 304 10.48 -41.57 20.62
C VAL A 304 10.23 -40.06 20.68
N GLY A 305 10.25 -39.39 19.52
CA GLY A 305 10.01 -37.95 19.39
C GLY A 305 11.18 -37.04 19.81
N LEU A 306 12.26 -37.56 20.42
CA LEU A 306 13.41 -36.73 20.85
C LEU A 306 14.09 -35.95 19.71
N PRO A 307 14.34 -36.51 18.51
CA PRO A 307 14.98 -35.74 17.45
C PRO A 307 14.08 -34.60 16.96
N LEU A 308 12.77 -34.82 16.89
CA LEU A 308 11.79 -33.78 16.54
C LEU A 308 11.74 -32.68 17.59
N PHE A 309 11.77 -33.04 18.88
CA PHE A 309 11.86 -32.08 19.98
C PHE A 309 13.10 -31.18 19.85
N PHE A 310 14.27 -31.73 19.55
CA PHE A 310 15.49 -30.93 19.39
C PHE A 310 15.48 -30.06 18.12
N VAL A 311 14.87 -30.52 17.04
CA VAL A 311 14.68 -29.70 15.83
C VAL A 311 13.74 -28.52 16.12
N ASP A 312 12.63 -28.76 16.82
CA ASP A 312 11.73 -27.68 17.22
C ASP A 312 12.46 -26.67 18.12
N ASN A 313 13.22 -27.16 19.10
CA ASN A 313 14.03 -26.33 19.99
C ASN A 313 15.09 -25.50 19.23
N LEU A 314 15.72 -26.06 18.20
CA LEU A 314 16.63 -25.35 17.31
C LEU A 314 15.92 -24.22 16.55
N LEU A 315 14.69 -24.44 16.08
CA LEU A 315 13.90 -23.39 15.42
C LEU A 315 13.56 -22.26 16.40
N TRP A 316 13.21 -22.57 17.65
CA TRP A 316 13.03 -21.58 18.71
C TRP A 316 14.33 -20.81 19.03
N MET A 317 15.49 -21.48 18.99
CA MET A 317 16.78 -20.81 19.15
C MET A 317 17.08 -19.84 18.00
N VAL A 318 16.78 -20.24 16.75
CA VAL A 318 16.92 -19.36 15.58
C VAL A 318 16.00 -18.14 15.70
N GLU A 319 14.75 -18.33 16.13
CA GLU A 319 13.80 -17.23 16.39
C GLU A 319 14.31 -16.30 17.50
N LEU A 320 14.87 -16.86 18.58
CA LEU A 320 15.49 -16.07 19.66
C LEU A 320 16.65 -15.20 19.12
N ILE A 321 17.57 -15.78 18.34
CA ILE A 321 18.68 -15.04 17.74
C ILE A 321 18.14 -13.93 16.83
N LEU A 322 17.14 -14.23 16.01
CA LEU A 322 16.50 -13.25 15.14
C LEU A 322 15.88 -12.09 15.93
N LEU A 323 15.18 -12.38 17.03
CA LEU A 323 14.58 -11.37 17.92
C LEU A 323 15.64 -10.51 18.62
N LEU A 324 16.78 -11.08 19.00
CA LEU A 324 17.89 -10.38 19.65
C LEU A 324 18.66 -9.48 18.67
N VAL A 325 19.02 -9.99 17.49
CA VAL A 325 19.68 -9.21 16.43
C VAL A 325 18.74 -8.10 15.92
N GLY A 326 17.46 -8.43 15.77
CA GLY A 326 16.40 -7.51 15.33
C GLY A 326 15.91 -6.54 16.41
N ARG A 327 16.51 -6.50 17.62
CA ARG A 327 16.01 -5.70 18.77
C ARG A 327 15.68 -4.26 18.41
N HIS A 328 16.51 -3.62 17.59
CA HIS A 328 16.35 -2.23 17.15
C HIS A 328 14.99 -1.96 16.48
N ALA A 329 14.41 -2.98 15.83
CA ALA A 329 13.11 -2.88 15.19
C ALA A 329 11.93 -2.79 16.18
N PHE A 330 12.15 -3.18 17.43
CA PHE A 330 11.14 -3.23 18.50
C PHE A 330 11.40 -2.22 19.64
N LEU A 331 12.56 -1.56 19.62
CA LEU A 331 12.92 -0.46 20.51
C LEU A 331 12.23 0.87 20.12
N VAL A 332 10.92 0.81 19.86
CA VAL A 332 10.09 2.00 19.75
C VAL A 332 10.26 2.79 21.05
N HIS A 333 11.03 3.88 20.98
CA HIS A 333 11.30 4.73 22.14
C HIS A 333 9.96 5.24 22.65
N ARG A 334 9.55 4.71 23.80
CA ARG A 334 8.31 5.10 24.46
C ARG A 334 8.45 6.57 24.86
N ARG A 335 7.80 7.44 24.08
CA ARG A 335 7.64 8.88 24.32
C ARG A 335 8.96 9.64 24.55
N ARG A 336 9.56 10.17 23.48
CA ARG A 336 9.83 11.62 23.56
C ARG A 336 8.45 12.27 23.55
N ARG A 337 7.99 12.73 24.71
CA ARG A 337 7.08 13.87 24.76
C ARG A 337 7.81 14.92 23.93
N TYR A 338 7.46 15.06 22.66
CA TYR A 338 7.72 16.32 21.98
C TYR A 338 6.85 17.31 22.74
N THR A 339 7.51 17.93 23.72
CA THR A 339 7.16 19.21 24.31
C THR A 339 6.62 20.09 23.19
N GLN A 340 5.39 20.57 23.37
CA GLN A 340 4.65 21.49 22.50
C GLN A 340 5.13 21.53 21.04
N SER A 341 4.31 20.98 20.13
CA SER A 341 4.46 21.25 18.69
C SER A 341 4.70 22.76 18.54
N PRO A 342 5.82 23.19 17.93
CA PRO A 342 6.01 24.60 17.64
C PRO A 342 4.74 25.12 16.97
N GLY A 343 4.23 26.25 17.46
CA GLY A 343 2.97 26.79 16.99
C GLY A 343 3.06 27.23 15.53
N ALA A 344 1.92 27.60 14.95
CA ALA A 344 1.82 28.19 13.62
C ALA A 344 2.83 29.33 13.38
N ALA A 345 3.26 30.03 14.44
CA ALA A 345 4.30 31.06 14.40
C ALA A 345 5.64 30.55 13.85
N LEU A 346 6.17 29.42 14.34
CA LEU A 346 7.45 28.90 13.82
C LEU A 346 7.31 28.48 12.35
N ALA A 347 6.20 27.84 12.01
CA ALA A 347 5.91 27.43 10.64
C ALA A 347 5.89 28.62 9.69
N ARG A 348 5.28 29.75 10.09
CA ARG A 348 5.28 31.01 9.34
C ARG A 348 6.68 31.59 9.19
N THR A 349 7.47 31.63 10.26
CA THR A 349 8.86 32.12 10.22
C THR A 349 9.71 31.32 9.24
N LEU A 350 9.65 29.99 9.33
CA LEU A 350 10.41 29.11 8.44
C LEU A 350 9.90 29.16 7.01
N LEU A 351 8.59 29.27 6.79
CA LEU A 351 7.98 29.44 5.46
C LEU A 351 8.40 30.76 4.81
N GLY A 352 8.39 31.85 5.55
CA GLY A 352 8.89 33.14 5.05
C GLY A 352 10.37 33.06 4.68
N ARG A 353 11.18 32.40 5.52
CA ARG A 353 12.64 32.29 5.31
C ARG A 353 13.02 31.41 4.13
N HIS A 354 12.42 30.23 4.02
CA HIS A 354 12.81 29.19 3.05
C HIS A 354 11.91 29.12 1.82
N GLY A 355 10.74 29.74 1.87
CA GLY A 355 9.74 29.64 0.81
C GLY A 355 9.02 28.29 0.82
N GLY A 356 8.09 28.13 -0.11
CA GLY A 356 7.31 26.91 -0.29
C GLY A 356 6.58 26.90 -1.63
N SER A 357 5.77 25.87 -1.84
CA SER A 357 4.90 25.77 -3.01
C SER A 357 3.57 26.49 -2.81
N THR A 358 2.72 26.46 -3.83
CA THR A 358 1.43 27.18 -3.87
C THR A 358 0.50 26.86 -2.71
N LEU A 359 0.62 25.68 -2.10
CA LEU A 359 -0.21 25.24 -0.97
C LEU A 359 0.47 25.38 0.39
N SER A 360 1.72 25.86 0.43
CA SER A 360 2.50 25.88 1.66
C SER A 360 1.92 26.77 2.75
N TRP A 361 1.16 27.83 2.44
CA TRP A 361 0.50 28.62 3.48
C TRP A 361 -0.46 27.80 4.36
N MET A 362 -1.15 26.82 3.77
CA MET A 362 -2.08 25.92 4.46
C MET A 362 -1.40 25.07 5.54
N THR A 363 -0.08 24.88 5.44
CA THR A 363 0.71 24.17 6.46
C THR A 363 0.69 24.90 7.80
N THR A 364 0.46 26.22 7.79
CA THR A 364 0.45 27.08 9.00
C THR A 364 -0.86 27.01 9.78
N TRP A 365 -1.88 26.33 9.27
CA TRP A 365 -3.21 26.31 9.89
C TRP A 365 -3.23 25.59 11.25
N PRO A 366 -4.07 26.02 12.22
CA PRO A 366 -4.03 25.53 13.61
C PRO A 366 -4.27 24.03 13.78
N SER A 367 -5.00 23.42 12.85
CA SER A 367 -5.31 21.99 12.86
C SER A 367 -4.13 21.07 12.51
N ASN A 368 -3.02 21.64 12.03
CA ASN A 368 -1.83 20.87 11.69
C ASN A 368 -0.95 20.63 12.91
N LYS A 369 -0.27 19.47 12.90
CA LYS A 369 0.88 19.19 13.76
C LYS A 369 2.14 19.42 12.97
N TYR A 370 3.22 19.74 13.67
CA TYR A 370 4.49 20.06 13.03
C TYR A 370 5.54 19.03 13.44
N PHE A 371 6.19 18.43 12.45
CA PHE A 371 7.48 17.78 12.64
C PHE A 371 8.55 18.82 12.35
N VAL A 372 9.46 19.06 13.30
CA VAL A 372 10.57 20.00 13.13
C VAL A 372 11.86 19.21 13.35
N ARG A 373 12.82 19.38 12.43
CA ARG A 373 14.14 18.73 12.54
C ARG A 373 14.88 19.21 13.77
N ALA A 374 15.85 18.41 14.22
CA ALA A 374 16.64 18.72 15.40
C ALA A 374 17.42 20.05 15.29
N ASP A 375 17.77 20.46 14.07
CA ASP A 375 18.43 21.73 13.78
C ASP A 375 17.50 22.96 13.87
N GLY A 376 16.19 22.76 13.99
CA GLY A 376 15.19 23.82 14.05
C GLY A 376 14.98 24.58 12.74
N ARG A 377 15.60 24.16 11.62
CA ARG A 377 15.59 24.90 10.35
C ARG A 377 14.55 24.39 9.35
N SER A 378 14.03 23.20 9.57
CA SER A 378 13.11 22.55 8.64
C SER A 378 11.87 22.03 9.34
N TYR A 379 10.73 22.10 8.68
CA TYR A 379 9.51 21.49 9.18
C TYR A 379 8.65 20.82 8.10
N LEU A 380 7.76 19.97 8.59
CA LEU A 380 6.76 19.27 7.80
C LEU A 380 5.44 19.27 8.58
N ALA A 381 4.42 19.95 8.04
CA ALA A 381 3.10 19.98 8.65
C ALA A 381 2.33 18.71 8.28
N TYR A 382 1.64 18.11 9.26
CA TYR A 382 0.89 16.88 9.06
C TYR A 382 -0.33 16.78 9.96
N ARG A 383 -1.34 16.02 9.53
CA ARG A 383 -2.49 15.60 10.35
C ARG A 383 -2.39 14.13 10.70
N ARG A 384 -2.82 13.77 11.92
CA ARG A 384 -2.76 12.39 12.41
C ARG A 384 -4.14 11.76 12.47
N HIS A 385 -4.46 10.88 11.52
CA HIS A 385 -5.71 10.13 11.49
C HIS A 385 -5.46 8.67 11.14
N ALA A 386 -6.23 7.74 11.73
CA ALA A 386 -6.18 6.30 11.41
C ALA A 386 -4.77 5.66 11.43
N ARG A 387 -3.88 6.12 12.33
CA ARG A 387 -2.44 5.74 12.40
C ARG A 387 -1.63 6.11 11.15
N VAL A 388 -2.06 7.14 10.44
CA VAL A 388 -1.33 7.74 9.33
C VAL A 388 -0.98 9.18 9.74
N ALA A 389 0.25 9.59 9.44
CA ALA A 389 0.68 10.98 9.45
C ALA A 389 0.59 11.49 8.02
N VAL A 390 -0.50 12.21 7.71
CA VAL A 390 -0.72 12.80 6.39
C VAL A 390 -0.05 14.15 6.37
N ALA A 391 1.16 14.19 5.82
CA ALA A 391 1.86 15.43 5.58
C ALA A 391 1.22 16.23 4.44
N LEU A 392 1.30 17.56 4.53
CA LEU A 392 0.73 18.49 3.56
C LEU A 392 1.84 19.24 2.82
N GLY A 393 1.84 19.11 1.49
CA GLY A 393 2.74 19.85 0.62
C GLY A 393 4.21 19.42 0.75
N ASP A 394 5.08 20.28 0.25
CA ASP A 394 6.53 20.05 0.27
C ASP A 394 7.13 20.34 1.66
N PRO A 395 8.27 19.69 2.02
CA PRO A 395 9.02 20.07 3.22
C PRO A 395 9.45 21.53 3.11
N ILE A 396 9.25 22.29 4.18
CA ILE A 396 9.77 23.66 4.27
C ILE A 396 11.14 23.57 4.92
N ALA A 397 12.19 23.72 4.12
CA ALA A 397 13.56 23.44 4.51
C ALA A 397 14.56 24.28 3.69
N PRO A 398 15.77 24.52 4.19
CA PRO A 398 16.86 25.03 3.37
C PRO A 398 17.11 24.18 2.12
N ASP A 399 17.58 24.81 1.04
CA ASP A 399 17.94 24.14 -0.21
C ASP A 399 18.88 22.95 0.06
N GLY A 400 18.59 21.82 -0.60
CA GLY A 400 19.35 20.58 -0.46
C GLY A 400 19.01 19.72 0.77
N THR A 401 18.22 20.22 1.73
CA THR A 401 17.93 19.48 3.00
C THR A 401 16.52 18.85 3.06
N ALA A 402 15.75 18.96 1.98
CA ALA A 402 14.42 18.37 1.86
C ALA A 402 14.42 16.83 2.06
N ALA A 403 15.43 16.14 1.53
CA ALA A 403 15.58 14.69 1.66
C ALA A 403 15.77 14.22 3.09
N ASP A 404 16.62 14.91 3.84
CA ASP A 404 16.83 14.63 5.25
C ASP A 404 15.55 14.90 6.06
N THR A 405 14.85 15.99 5.76
CA THR A 405 13.59 16.35 6.42
C THR A 405 12.53 15.26 6.25
N VAL A 406 12.35 14.76 5.02
CA VAL A 406 11.42 13.67 4.73
C VAL A 406 11.87 12.36 5.38
N THR A 407 13.17 12.08 5.38
CA THR A 407 13.75 10.87 6.00
C THR A 407 13.53 10.85 7.51
N GLU A 408 13.84 11.94 8.20
CA GLU A 408 13.65 12.05 9.65
C GLU A 408 12.16 12.06 10.03
N PHE A 409 11.30 12.70 9.22
CA PHE A 409 9.84 12.63 9.39
C PHE A 409 9.34 11.19 9.28
N ALA A 410 9.85 10.44 8.30
CA ALA A 410 9.50 9.03 8.11
C ALA A 410 9.95 8.18 9.30
N ALA A 411 11.16 8.40 9.80
CA ALA A 411 11.68 7.73 10.98
C ALA A 411 10.85 8.06 12.24
N MET A 412 10.45 9.33 12.42
CA MET A 412 9.54 9.74 13.50
C MET A 412 8.19 9.02 13.40
N CYS A 413 7.63 8.90 12.19
CA CYS A 413 6.39 8.16 11.97
C CYS A 413 6.55 6.69 12.33
N GLU A 414 7.60 6.03 11.87
CA GLU A 414 7.87 4.62 12.19
C GLU A 414 8.05 4.38 13.68
N ASN A 415 8.82 5.24 14.34
CA ASN A 415 9.02 5.22 15.79
C ASN A 415 7.73 5.53 16.55
N SER A 416 6.75 6.19 15.92
CA SER A 416 5.44 6.49 16.51
C SER A 416 4.35 5.48 16.12
N GLY A 417 4.69 4.43 15.38
CA GLY A 417 3.71 3.46 14.85
C GLY A 417 2.72 4.08 13.84
N LEU A 418 3.14 5.14 13.17
CA LEU A 418 2.40 5.85 12.13
C LEU A 418 2.93 5.46 10.75
N VAL A 419 2.01 5.40 9.78
CA VAL A 419 2.36 5.36 8.36
C VAL A 419 2.63 6.79 7.89
N PRO A 420 3.81 7.09 7.33
CA PRO A 420 4.06 8.38 6.70
C PRO A 420 3.49 8.42 5.27
N CYS A 421 2.86 9.53 4.90
CA CYS A 421 2.61 9.89 3.51
C CYS A 421 2.69 11.42 3.34
N VAL A 422 2.99 11.89 2.13
CA VAL A 422 2.99 13.32 1.78
C VAL A 422 1.93 13.55 0.71
N PHE A 423 0.93 14.36 1.02
CA PHE A 423 -0.20 14.67 0.16
C PHE A 423 -0.05 16.07 -0.45
N SER A 424 -0.43 16.22 -1.72
CA SER A 424 -0.24 17.42 -2.52
C SER A 424 1.23 17.86 -2.64
N ALA A 425 2.15 16.89 -2.73
CA ALA A 425 3.56 17.11 -2.99
C ALA A 425 3.81 17.54 -4.43
N THR A 426 4.80 18.41 -4.67
CA THR A 426 5.25 18.79 -6.02
C THR A 426 6.31 17.81 -6.55
N ASP A 427 6.73 17.99 -7.81
CA ASP A 427 7.79 17.16 -8.42
C ASP A 427 9.11 17.19 -7.63
N ALA A 428 9.43 18.29 -6.92
CA ALA A 428 10.62 18.40 -6.09
C ALA A 428 10.64 17.36 -4.96
N THR A 429 9.54 17.25 -4.21
CA THR A 429 9.39 16.24 -3.16
C THR A 429 9.27 14.84 -3.75
N ILE A 430 8.70 14.68 -4.95
CA ILE A 430 8.67 13.38 -5.63
C ILE A 430 10.06 12.91 -6.04
N ALA A 431 10.94 13.79 -6.51
CA ALA A 431 12.33 13.44 -6.82
C ALA A 431 13.03 12.88 -5.57
N VAL A 432 12.94 13.62 -4.46
CA VAL A 432 13.48 13.24 -3.15
C VAL A 432 12.91 11.91 -2.64
N THR A 433 11.58 11.77 -2.59
CA THR A 433 10.94 10.57 -2.05
C THR A 433 11.20 9.33 -2.92
N ARG A 434 11.38 9.50 -4.24
CA ARG A 434 11.75 8.42 -5.17
C ARG A 434 13.14 7.88 -4.89
N GLU A 435 14.10 8.73 -4.54
CA GLU A 435 15.44 8.31 -4.11
C GLU A 435 15.39 7.50 -2.82
N LEU A 436 14.49 7.86 -1.91
CA LEU A 436 14.19 7.10 -0.68
C LEU A 436 13.39 5.81 -0.93
N GLY A 437 13.09 5.48 -2.17
CA GLY A 437 12.36 4.27 -2.57
C GLY A 437 10.84 4.33 -2.36
N TRP A 438 10.27 5.53 -2.17
CA TRP A 438 8.82 5.71 -2.05
C TRP A 438 8.14 5.62 -3.41
N GLN A 439 6.84 5.36 -3.37
CA GLN A 439 5.93 5.37 -4.50
C GLN A 439 5.12 6.66 -4.50
N HIS A 440 4.61 7.02 -5.67
CA HIS A 440 3.82 8.22 -5.85
C HIS A 440 2.70 7.99 -6.85
N VAL A 441 1.61 8.73 -6.67
CA VAL A 441 0.47 8.77 -7.58
C VAL A 441 0.03 10.22 -7.73
N LYS A 442 -0.28 10.65 -8.94
CA LYS A 442 -0.78 12.00 -9.20
C LYS A 442 -2.23 12.09 -8.68
N VAL A 443 -2.52 13.07 -7.83
CA VAL A 443 -3.80 13.19 -7.13
C VAL A 443 -4.60 14.43 -7.53
N ALA A 444 -3.91 15.49 -7.94
CA ALA A 444 -4.53 16.75 -8.34
C ALA A 444 -3.67 17.48 -9.37
N GLU A 445 -4.24 18.54 -9.96
CA GLU A 445 -3.51 19.56 -10.72
C GLU A 445 -3.81 20.91 -10.11
N ASP A 446 -2.76 21.67 -9.82
CA ASP A 446 -2.88 23.09 -9.53
C ASP A 446 -2.97 23.89 -10.83
N ASN A 447 -3.73 24.98 -10.82
CA ASN A 447 -3.98 25.84 -11.97
C ASN A 447 -3.29 27.19 -11.73
N VAL A 448 -2.13 27.40 -12.33
CA VAL A 448 -1.28 28.58 -12.10
C VAL A 448 -1.35 29.53 -13.29
N LEU A 449 -1.53 30.82 -13.04
CA LEU A 449 -1.50 31.89 -14.03
C LEU A 449 -0.25 32.72 -13.80
N ASP A 450 0.56 32.89 -14.84
CA ASP A 450 1.71 33.78 -14.81
C ASP A 450 1.22 35.23 -15.07
N LEU A 451 1.59 36.17 -14.19
CA LEU A 451 1.02 37.52 -14.15
C LEU A 451 1.76 38.60 -14.97
N PRO A 452 3.10 38.61 -15.09
CA PRO A 452 3.84 39.72 -15.70
C PRO A 452 3.34 40.13 -17.09
N ASP A 453 3.03 39.14 -17.92
CA ASP A 453 2.55 39.33 -19.30
C ASP A 453 1.03 39.14 -19.45
N LEU A 454 0.29 39.13 -18.33
CA LEU A 454 -1.13 38.83 -18.36
C LEU A 454 -1.92 40.00 -18.95
N GLU A 455 -2.46 39.76 -20.15
CA GLU A 455 -3.45 40.62 -20.79
C GLU A 455 -4.69 39.81 -21.21
N PHE A 456 -5.87 40.26 -20.79
CA PHE A 456 -7.14 39.62 -21.17
C PHE A 456 -7.57 40.02 -22.59
N ARG A 457 -6.81 39.60 -23.62
CA ARG A 457 -7.05 39.93 -25.04
C ARG A 457 -7.34 38.68 -25.88
N GLY A 458 -8.16 38.84 -26.92
CA GLY A 458 -8.50 37.76 -27.85
C GLY A 458 -9.70 36.90 -27.42
N LYS A 459 -10.01 35.87 -28.23
CA LYS A 459 -11.24 35.05 -28.11
C LYS A 459 -11.25 34.18 -26.84
N ALA A 460 -10.09 33.66 -26.42
CA ALA A 460 -9.98 32.82 -25.24
C ALA A 460 -10.41 33.52 -23.93
N TRP A 461 -10.32 34.85 -23.88
CA TRP A 461 -10.64 35.68 -22.72
C TRP A 461 -12.01 36.36 -22.80
N GLN A 462 -12.86 35.96 -23.75
CA GLN A 462 -14.17 36.59 -23.98
C GLN A 462 -15.05 36.59 -22.73
N ASP A 463 -15.12 35.48 -22.00
CA ASP A 463 -15.90 35.37 -20.76
C ASP A 463 -15.42 36.37 -19.70
N VAL A 464 -14.10 36.47 -19.51
CA VAL A 464 -13.46 37.36 -18.54
C VAL A 464 -13.70 38.83 -18.90
N ARG A 465 -13.47 39.20 -20.16
CA ARG A 465 -13.71 40.57 -20.65
C ARG A 465 -15.18 40.97 -20.53
N THR A 466 -16.09 40.03 -20.81
CA THR A 466 -17.54 40.26 -20.69
C THR A 466 -17.92 40.52 -19.24
N ALA A 467 -17.34 39.78 -18.29
CA ALA A 467 -17.54 40.00 -16.86
C ALA A 467 -17.07 41.40 -16.42
N LEU A 468 -15.84 41.79 -16.80
CA LEU A 468 -15.28 43.12 -16.50
C LEU A 468 -16.14 44.26 -17.07
N ASN A 469 -16.50 44.17 -18.36
CA ASN A 469 -17.34 45.19 -19.00
C ASN A 469 -18.73 45.29 -18.37
N LYS A 470 -19.31 44.16 -17.96
CA LYS A 470 -20.63 44.14 -17.33
C LYS A 470 -20.59 44.72 -15.91
N ALA A 471 -19.52 44.44 -15.16
CA ALA A 471 -19.31 45.00 -13.83
C ALA A 471 -19.25 46.54 -13.90
N ALA A 472 -18.44 47.08 -14.83
CA ALA A 472 -18.34 48.51 -15.05
C ALA A 472 -19.69 49.16 -15.42
N LYS A 473 -20.48 48.53 -16.30
CA LYS A 473 -21.82 49.02 -16.68
C LYS A 473 -22.84 48.98 -15.53
N GLN A 474 -22.66 48.08 -14.57
CA GLN A 474 -23.58 47.89 -13.44
C GLN A 474 -23.07 48.51 -12.15
N GLY A 475 -21.98 49.29 -12.19
CA GLY A 475 -21.42 49.95 -11.01
C GLY A 475 -20.88 48.98 -9.96
N ILE A 476 -20.42 47.78 -10.37
CA ILE A 476 -19.82 46.81 -9.46
C ILE A 476 -18.32 47.10 -9.37
N ASP A 477 -17.88 47.49 -8.18
CA ASP A 477 -16.50 47.83 -7.85
C ASP A 477 -15.74 46.64 -7.25
N PHE A 478 -14.43 46.60 -7.51
CA PHE A 478 -13.53 45.59 -6.94
C PHE A 478 -12.69 46.20 -5.82
N ARG A 479 -12.77 45.62 -4.63
CA ARG A 479 -11.98 46.04 -3.48
C ARG A 479 -11.07 44.91 -3.02
N LEU A 480 -9.76 45.10 -3.14
CA LEU A 480 -8.76 44.21 -2.55
C LEU A 480 -8.43 44.72 -1.14
N VAL A 481 -8.77 43.92 -0.13
CA VAL A 481 -8.73 44.32 1.28
C VAL A 481 -8.11 43.25 2.18
N ARG A 482 -7.80 43.62 3.41
CA ARG A 482 -7.71 42.66 4.52
C ARG A 482 -9.08 42.57 5.17
N LEU A 483 -9.65 41.37 5.22
CA LEU A 483 -11.03 41.20 5.70
C LEU A 483 -11.17 41.59 7.17
N ALA A 484 -10.17 41.30 8.01
CA ALA A 484 -10.14 41.67 9.42
C ALA A 484 -10.22 43.18 9.68
N ASP A 485 -9.82 44.01 8.71
CA ASP A 485 -9.85 45.48 8.81
C ASP A 485 -11.19 46.07 8.33
N GLN A 486 -12.12 45.25 7.83
CA GLN A 486 -13.38 45.72 7.26
C GLN A 486 -14.43 46.02 8.34
N PRO A 487 -15.32 46.99 8.10
CA PRO A 487 -16.37 47.33 9.05
C PRO A 487 -17.39 46.19 9.17
N GLU A 488 -18.03 46.08 10.33
CA GLU A 488 -18.97 44.99 10.66
C GLU A 488 -20.09 44.77 9.62
N PRO A 489 -20.68 45.80 8.97
CA PRO A 489 -21.66 45.58 7.92
C PRO A 489 -21.15 44.78 6.71
N ILE A 490 -19.88 44.93 6.35
CA ILE A 490 -19.26 44.13 5.27
C ILE A 490 -18.96 42.72 5.77
N LEU A 491 -18.44 42.58 6.99
CA LEU A 491 -18.19 41.27 7.61
C LEU A 491 -19.47 40.43 7.73
N ALA A 492 -20.58 41.06 8.14
CA ALA A 492 -21.89 40.42 8.24
C ALA A 492 -22.38 39.91 6.88
N GLN A 493 -22.22 40.70 5.82
CA GLN A 493 -22.57 40.26 4.46
C GLN A 493 -21.68 39.11 3.98
N VAL A 494 -20.38 39.13 4.26
CA VAL A 494 -19.46 38.03 3.91
C VAL A 494 -19.81 36.75 4.67
N ARG A 495 -20.15 36.84 5.97
CA ARG A 495 -20.66 35.71 6.77
C ARG A 495 -21.94 35.15 6.15
N ALA A 496 -22.89 36.02 5.80
CA ALA A 496 -24.15 35.61 5.17
C ALA A 496 -23.93 34.89 3.82
N LEU A 497 -22.98 35.36 2.99
CA LEU A 497 -22.61 34.65 1.74
C LEU A 497 -22.02 33.26 2.00
N SER A 498 -21.25 33.12 3.07
CA SER A 498 -20.70 31.81 3.46
C SER A 498 -21.78 30.87 3.98
N GLU A 499 -22.68 31.37 4.83
CA GLU A 499 -23.84 30.63 5.35
C GLU A 499 -24.80 30.20 4.24
N GLU A 500 -25.14 31.10 3.31
CA GLU A 500 -25.98 30.82 2.13
C GLU A 500 -25.37 29.65 1.33
N TRP A 501 -24.06 29.71 1.07
CA TRP A 501 -23.34 28.67 0.35
C TRP A 501 -23.29 27.33 1.11
N MET A 502 -23.21 27.36 2.44
CA MET A 502 -23.21 26.16 3.29
C MET A 502 -24.59 25.51 3.37
N SER A 503 -25.65 26.31 3.51
CA SER A 503 -27.04 25.83 3.67
C SER A 503 -27.51 25.00 2.48
N GLY A 504 -27.07 25.33 1.26
CA GLY A 504 -27.39 24.59 0.04
C GLY A 504 -26.69 23.23 -0.11
N LYS A 505 -25.72 22.89 0.75
CA LYS A 505 -24.81 21.75 0.53
C LYS A 505 -25.01 20.55 1.45
N GLY A 506 -25.82 20.65 2.52
CA GLY A 506 -26.17 19.48 3.36
C GLY A 506 -24.99 18.66 3.93
N MET A 507 -23.78 19.24 4.01
CA MET A 507 -22.57 18.62 4.54
C MET A 507 -21.78 19.68 5.33
N PRO A 508 -21.13 19.32 6.46
CA PRO A 508 -20.33 20.26 7.26
C PRO A 508 -19.17 20.86 6.47
N GLU A 509 -18.65 21.97 6.99
CA GLU A 509 -17.47 22.63 6.44
C GLU A 509 -16.27 21.68 6.46
N MET A 510 -15.53 21.67 5.35
CA MET A 510 -14.35 20.83 5.19
C MET A 510 -13.11 21.57 5.69
N GLY A 511 -12.08 20.82 6.04
CA GLY A 511 -10.77 21.38 6.37
C GLY A 511 -9.64 20.76 5.55
N PHE A 512 -8.42 20.88 6.07
CA PHE A 512 -7.17 20.31 5.55
C PHE A 512 -6.54 21.09 4.41
N THR A 513 -7.12 21.05 3.22
CA THR A 513 -6.65 21.88 2.08
C THR A 513 -7.74 22.82 1.55
N LEU A 514 -8.78 23.01 2.36
CA LEU A 514 -9.91 23.88 2.09
C LEU A 514 -10.07 24.74 3.34
N GLY A 515 -9.92 26.06 3.19
CA GLY A 515 -10.14 27.00 4.26
C GLY A 515 -11.57 27.52 4.30
N GLY A 516 -11.89 28.16 5.41
CA GLY A 516 -13.15 28.81 5.67
C GLY A 516 -13.00 30.32 5.82
N LEU A 517 -13.99 30.91 6.48
CA LEU A 517 -13.96 32.34 6.79
C LEU A 517 -12.82 32.69 7.75
N ASP A 518 -12.50 31.81 8.70
CA ASP A 518 -11.44 32.01 9.68
C ASP A 518 -10.07 32.20 9.01
N GLU A 519 -9.75 31.37 8.01
CA GLU A 519 -8.53 31.51 7.21
C GLU A 519 -8.54 32.77 6.33
N ALA A 520 -9.73 33.22 5.88
CA ALA A 520 -9.88 34.47 5.15
C ALA A 520 -9.72 35.73 6.03
N MET A 521 -9.92 35.60 7.34
CA MET A 521 -9.70 36.65 8.34
C MET A 521 -8.22 36.80 8.76
N ASP A 522 -7.33 35.92 8.29
CA ASP A 522 -5.90 36.03 8.59
C ASP A 522 -5.32 37.35 8.04
N PRO A 523 -4.57 38.15 8.83
CA PRO A 523 -4.00 39.42 8.38
C PRO A 523 -3.05 39.32 7.18
N ALA A 524 -2.43 38.15 6.95
CA ALA A 524 -1.58 37.91 5.80
C ALA A 524 -2.37 37.54 4.53
N THR A 525 -3.62 37.10 4.67
CA THR A 525 -4.52 36.80 3.55
C THR A 525 -5.07 38.11 2.96
N ARG A 526 -5.26 38.14 1.64
CA ARG A 526 -5.95 39.22 0.92
C ARG A 526 -7.32 38.75 0.48
N VAL A 527 -8.29 39.64 0.48
CA VAL A 527 -9.68 39.33 0.13
C VAL A 527 -10.17 40.29 -0.95
N GLY A 528 -10.65 39.73 -2.06
CA GLY A 528 -11.30 40.48 -3.13
C GLY A 528 -12.81 40.50 -2.90
N LEU A 529 -13.39 41.70 -2.78
CA LEU A 529 -14.83 41.94 -2.64
C LEU A 529 -15.38 42.61 -3.89
N ALA A 530 -16.55 42.15 -4.33
CA ALA A 530 -17.32 42.80 -5.40
C ALA A 530 -18.49 43.54 -4.77
N VAL A 531 -18.47 44.86 -4.80
CA VAL A 531 -19.40 45.72 -4.05
C VAL A 531 -20.09 46.70 -5.00
N ASP A 532 -21.41 46.86 -4.90
CA ASP A 532 -22.15 47.88 -5.66
C ASP A 532 -22.12 49.27 -4.99
N ALA A 533 -22.75 50.25 -5.62
CA ALA A 533 -22.82 51.62 -5.12
C ALA A 533 -23.56 51.73 -3.77
N GLU A 534 -24.49 50.82 -3.51
CA GLU A 534 -25.28 50.72 -2.29
C GLU A 534 -24.52 50.00 -1.15
N GLY A 535 -23.30 49.51 -1.40
CA GLY A 535 -22.48 48.83 -0.41
C GLY A 535 -22.81 47.35 -0.22
N LYS A 536 -23.55 46.74 -1.14
CA LYS A 536 -23.90 45.32 -1.13
C LYS A 536 -22.77 44.48 -1.70
N VAL A 537 -22.39 43.42 -0.99
CA VAL A 537 -21.37 42.47 -1.41
C VAL A 537 -22.01 41.37 -2.27
N HIS A 538 -21.61 41.29 -3.54
CA HIS A 538 -22.10 40.28 -4.47
C HIS A 538 -21.28 38.98 -4.44
N GLY A 539 -20.02 39.07 -4.04
CA GLY A 539 -19.13 37.93 -3.94
C GLY A 539 -17.81 38.25 -3.26
N VAL A 540 -17.12 37.20 -2.85
CA VAL A 540 -15.86 37.26 -2.11
C VAL A 540 -14.90 36.17 -2.59
N THR A 541 -13.62 36.52 -2.67
CA THR A 541 -12.50 35.61 -2.89
C THR A 541 -11.41 35.81 -1.84
N SER A 542 -10.81 34.75 -1.31
CA SER A 542 -9.63 34.85 -0.42
C SER A 542 -8.36 34.33 -1.09
N TRP A 543 -7.25 35.00 -0.82
CA TRP A 543 -5.96 34.81 -1.49
C TRP A 543 -4.86 34.70 -0.44
N MET A 544 -4.27 33.52 -0.33
CA MET A 544 -3.19 33.21 0.60
C MET A 544 -1.82 33.53 -0.02
N PRO A 545 -0.86 34.07 0.75
CA PRO A 545 0.46 34.41 0.21
C PRO A 545 1.29 33.15 -0.13
N VAL A 546 2.06 33.23 -1.20
CA VAL A 546 3.05 32.22 -1.58
C VAL A 546 4.46 32.80 -1.44
N HIS A 547 5.22 32.27 -0.49
CA HIS A 547 6.59 32.71 -0.22
C HIS A 547 7.61 31.95 -1.05
N THR A 548 8.63 32.64 -1.55
CA THR A 548 9.78 32.01 -2.23
C THR A 548 11.09 32.11 -1.46
N GLY A 549 11.02 32.50 -0.19
CA GLY A 549 12.16 32.69 0.69
C GLY A 549 12.44 34.17 0.94
N ALA A 550 13.37 34.44 1.87
CA ALA A 550 13.79 35.80 2.26
C ALA A 550 12.66 36.73 2.75
N GLY A 551 11.49 36.19 3.11
CA GLY A 551 10.33 36.97 3.54
C GLY A 551 9.48 37.52 2.39
N GLU A 552 9.85 37.28 1.14
CA GLU A 552 9.14 37.83 -0.03
C GLU A 552 7.92 36.98 -0.40
N VAL A 553 6.82 37.65 -0.73
CA VAL A 553 5.63 37.05 -1.33
C VAL A 553 5.74 37.21 -2.84
N SER A 554 5.77 36.10 -3.57
CA SER A 554 5.94 36.13 -5.03
C SER A 554 4.68 35.73 -5.81
N GLY A 555 3.64 35.29 -5.11
CA GLY A 555 2.36 34.94 -5.71
C GLY A 555 1.27 34.73 -4.67
N TRP A 556 0.06 34.47 -5.15
CA TRP A 556 -1.14 34.33 -4.31
C TRP A 556 -1.97 33.10 -4.69
N THR A 557 -2.47 32.36 -3.72
CA THR A 557 -3.28 31.16 -3.92
C THR A 557 -4.72 31.40 -3.50
N LEU A 558 -5.65 31.20 -4.42
CA LEU A 558 -7.09 31.27 -4.20
C LEU A 558 -7.56 30.13 -3.29
N ASP A 559 -8.31 30.44 -2.24
CA ASP A 559 -8.86 29.44 -1.31
C ASP A 559 -10.39 29.50 -1.29
N VAL A 560 -10.95 30.60 -0.76
CA VAL A 560 -12.40 30.78 -0.67
C VAL A 560 -12.94 31.48 -1.91
N MET A 561 -14.07 30.98 -2.42
CA MET A 561 -14.90 31.63 -3.43
C MET A 561 -16.36 31.50 -3.01
N ARG A 562 -17.03 32.62 -2.68
CA ARG A 562 -18.46 32.65 -2.34
C ARG A 562 -19.18 33.76 -3.10
N ARG A 563 -20.36 33.46 -3.63
CA ARG A 563 -21.21 34.42 -4.36
C ARG A 563 -22.64 34.30 -3.89
N SER A 564 -23.38 35.40 -3.97
CA SER A 564 -24.83 35.39 -3.74
C SER A 564 -25.56 34.70 -4.90
N ALA A 565 -26.61 33.93 -4.61
CA ALA A 565 -27.49 33.39 -5.65
C ALA A 565 -28.28 34.49 -6.39
N HIS A 566 -28.49 35.64 -5.74
CA HIS A 566 -29.27 36.77 -6.25
C HIS A 566 -28.39 37.99 -6.56
N GLY A 567 -27.08 37.78 -6.74
CA GLY A 567 -26.10 38.85 -6.98
C GLY A 567 -25.71 39.04 -8.45
N PHE A 568 -24.66 39.84 -8.65
CA PHE A 568 -24.02 40.03 -9.95
C PHE A 568 -23.57 38.67 -10.54
N ARG A 569 -24.18 38.25 -11.64
CA ARG A 569 -24.03 36.89 -12.17
C ARG A 569 -22.59 36.44 -12.45
N PRO A 570 -21.76 37.21 -13.20
CA PRO A 570 -20.38 36.83 -13.50
C PRO A 570 -19.39 37.34 -12.44
N VAL A 571 -19.80 37.40 -11.17
CA VAL A 571 -18.97 37.94 -10.07
C VAL A 571 -17.67 37.18 -9.85
N MET A 572 -17.63 35.87 -10.10
CA MET A 572 -16.41 35.07 -9.90
C MET A 572 -15.38 35.31 -11.00
N GLU A 573 -15.82 35.41 -12.26
CA GLU A 573 -14.97 35.84 -13.36
C GLU A 573 -14.40 37.25 -13.09
N PHE A 574 -15.25 38.18 -12.64
CA PHE A 574 -14.85 39.53 -12.29
C PHE A 574 -13.83 39.57 -11.14
N LEU A 575 -14.12 38.94 -10.01
CA LEU A 575 -13.24 38.93 -8.83
C LEU A 575 -11.86 38.35 -9.13
N ILE A 576 -11.79 37.21 -9.83
CA ILE A 576 -10.51 36.57 -10.16
C ILE A 576 -9.73 37.45 -11.13
N ALA A 577 -10.38 37.98 -12.17
CA ALA A 577 -9.72 38.82 -13.16
C ALA A 577 -9.16 40.10 -12.53
N SER A 578 -9.97 40.79 -11.74
CA SER A 578 -9.56 42.02 -11.04
C SER A 578 -8.45 41.75 -10.01
N ALA A 579 -8.50 40.62 -9.29
CA ALA A 579 -7.43 40.23 -8.39
C ALA A 579 -6.11 39.94 -9.13
N CYS A 580 -6.16 39.27 -10.30
CA CYS A 580 -4.96 39.04 -11.10
C CYS A 580 -4.31 40.36 -11.54
N LEU A 581 -5.12 41.34 -11.97
CA LEU A 581 -4.61 42.66 -12.35
C LEU A 581 -4.01 43.40 -11.15
N ALA A 582 -4.71 43.43 -10.01
CA ALA A 582 -4.22 44.08 -8.80
C ALA A 582 -2.90 43.46 -8.32
N PHE A 583 -2.81 42.14 -8.25
CA PHE A 583 -1.57 41.47 -7.83
C PHE A 583 -0.43 41.63 -8.83
N ARG A 584 -0.72 41.68 -10.14
CA ARG A 584 0.29 42.02 -11.16
C ARG A 584 0.83 43.42 -10.94
N ASP A 585 -0.04 44.39 -10.68
CA ASP A 585 0.34 45.78 -10.46
C ASP A 585 1.11 45.96 -9.13
N GLU A 586 0.87 45.07 -8.15
CA GLU A 586 1.69 44.92 -6.91
C GLU A 586 3.00 44.14 -7.13
N GLY A 587 3.30 43.65 -8.35
CA GLY A 587 4.54 42.96 -8.69
C GLY A 587 4.56 41.45 -8.43
N ALA A 588 3.42 40.81 -8.16
CA ALA A 588 3.35 39.36 -8.02
C ALA A 588 3.67 38.66 -9.36
N ARG A 589 4.35 37.51 -9.30
CA ARG A 589 4.76 36.73 -10.47
C ARG A 589 3.68 35.78 -10.97
N PHE A 590 2.86 35.25 -10.07
CA PHE A 590 1.81 34.30 -10.42
C PHE A 590 0.64 34.34 -9.44
N VAL A 591 -0.50 33.83 -9.87
CA VAL A 591 -1.55 33.35 -8.95
C VAL A 591 -1.83 31.87 -9.17
N SER A 592 -2.12 31.15 -8.10
CA SER A 592 -2.69 29.81 -8.14
C SER A 592 -4.18 29.90 -7.91
N LEU A 593 -4.97 29.28 -8.80
CA LEU A 593 -6.40 29.07 -8.57
C LEU A 593 -6.66 27.84 -7.68
N SER A 594 -5.63 27.25 -7.07
CA SER A 594 -5.67 26.06 -6.21
C SER A 594 -6.03 24.75 -6.94
N GLY A 595 -5.63 23.64 -6.29
CA GLY A 595 -5.71 22.28 -6.79
C GLY A 595 -7.13 21.82 -7.11
N ALA A 596 -7.35 21.35 -8.33
CA ALA A 596 -8.54 20.60 -8.70
C ALA A 596 -8.24 19.10 -8.61
N PRO A 597 -9.07 18.29 -7.92
CA PRO A 597 -8.97 16.84 -7.96
C PRO A 597 -9.04 16.35 -9.41
N LEU A 598 -8.13 15.46 -9.80
CA LEU A 598 -8.09 14.95 -11.17
C LEU A 598 -9.37 14.15 -11.48
N ALA A 599 -10.16 14.64 -12.43
CA ALA A 599 -11.34 13.93 -12.93
C ALA A 599 -10.99 12.76 -13.87
N HIS A 600 -9.76 12.67 -14.39
CA HIS A 600 -9.33 11.59 -15.29
C HIS A 600 -7.81 11.35 -15.19
N SER A 601 -7.38 10.30 -14.47
CA SER A 601 -6.01 9.77 -14.56
C SER A 601 -5.94 8.68 -15.64
N HIS A 602 -6.16 9.06 -16.90
CA HIS A 602 -5.73 8.23 -18.03
C HIS A 602 -4.41 8.77 -18.55
N SER A 603 -3.31 8.49 -17.85
CA SER A 603 -1.96 8.37 -18.40
C SER A 603 -0.95 8.42 -17.25
N TYR A 604 -0.46 7.26 -16.83
CA TYR A 604 0.97 6.94 -16.73
C TYR A 604 1.09 5.40 -16.79
N GLY A 605 2.04 4.93 -17.61
CA GLY A 605 2.10 3.61 -18.24
C GLY A 605 1.65 2.39 -17.42
N ASN A 606 0.85 1.53 -18.06
CA ASN A 606 0.77 0.07 -17.96
C ASN A 606 1.18 -0.67 -16.65
N GLY A 607 1.03 -0.05 -15.48
CA GLY A 607 1.30 -0.64 -14.19
C GLY A 607 0.03 -1.24 -13.61
N GLY A 608 -0.26 -2.51 -13.89
CA GLY A 608 -1.27 -3.23 -13.14
C GLY A 608 -0.88 -3.31 -11.66
N GLY A 609 -1.67 -2.72 -10.76
CA GLY A 609 -1.43 -2.80 -9.32
C GLY A 609 -2.23 -1.82 -8.43
N PRO A 610 -1.93 -1.79 -7.11
CA PRO A 610 -2.60 -1.02 -6.06
C PRO A 610 -2.61 0.51 -6.20
N ALA A 611 -1.78 1.11 -7.07
CA ALA A 611 -1.91 2.52 -7.46
C ALA A 611 -3.32 2.83 -8.00
N ARG A 612 -3.93 1.89 -8.75
CA ARG A 612 -5.34 1.96 -9.16
C ARG A 612 -6.32 2.01 -7.98
N MET A 613 -5.97 1.47 -6.82
CA MET A 613 -6.85 1.52 -5.64
C MET A 613 -6.88 2.91 -5.01
N VAL A 614 -5.76 3.65 -5.04
CA VAL A 614 -5.73 5.06 -4.60
C VAL A 614 -6.45 5.94 -5.60
N GLU A 615 -6.19 5.75 -6.89
CA GLU A 615 -6.93 6.43 -7.94
C GLU A 615 -8.44 6.19 -7.76
N ARG A 616 -8.87 4.94 -7.55
CA ARG A 616 -10.28 4.62 -7.24
C ARG A 616 -10.78 5.25 -5.95
N ALA A 617 -9.97 5.34 -4.89
CA ALA A 617 -10.37 5.95 -3.62
C ALA A 617 -10.52 7.47 -3.76
N LEU A 618 -9.59 8.13 -4.45
CA LEU A 618 -9.65 9.56 -4.77
C LEU A 618 -10.77 9.86 -5.76
N GLU A 619 -11.01 9.00 -6.74
CA GLU A 619 -12.14 9.09 -7.67
C GLU A 619 -13.46 8.85 -6.93
N SER A 620 -13.50 7.95 -5.95
CA SER A 620 -14.67 7.74 -5.09
C SER A 620 -14.91 8.94 -4.18
N LEU A 621 -13.85 9.55 -3.63
CA LEU A 621 -13.93 10.78 -2.84
C LEU A 621 -14.37 11.96 -3.71
N GLY A 622 -13.80 12.11 -4.91
CA GLY A 622 -14.21 13.10 -5.90
C GLY A 622 -15.68 12.92 -6.30
N ARG A 623 -16.13 11.68 -6.58
CA ARG A 623 -17.55 11.37 -6.84
C ARG A 623 -18.45 11.62 -5.64
N LEU A 624 -17.98 11.32 -4.42
CA LEU A 624 -18.70 11.58 -3.17
C LEU A 624 -18.91 13.08 -2.97
N MET A 625 -17.92 13.88 -3.33
CA MET A 625 -17.91 15.32 -3.11
C MET A 625 -18.47 16.11 -4.32
N GLU A 626 -18.61 15.51 -5.51
CA GLU A 626 -19.13 16.13 -6.74
C GLU A 626 -20.51 16.79 -6.56
N PRO A 627 -21.52 16.16 -5.93
CA PRO A 627 -22.84 16.79 -5.72
C PRO A 627 -22.82 18.02 -4.81
N TYR A 628 -21.76 18.15 -4.00
CA TYR A 628 -21.67 19.14 -2.93
C TYR A 628 -20.70 20.27 -3.26
N TYR A 629 -19.63 19.98 -4.00
CA TYR A 629 -18.56 20.93 -4.32
C TYR A 629 -18.36 21.14 -5.82
N GLY A 630 -18.92 20.29 -6.69
CA GLY A 630 -18.92 20.46 -8.15
C GLY A 630 -17.51 20.58 -8.73
N PHE A 631 -16.63 19.60 -8.47
CA PHE A 631 -15.22 19.70 -8.88
C PHE A 631 -15.07 19.75 -10.39
N ARG A 632 -15.91 19.05 -11.17
CA ARG A 632 -15.85 19.11 -12.63
C ARG A 632 -16.29 20.47 -13.16
N SER A 633 -17.36 21.05 -12.60
CA SER A 633 -17.80 22.39 -12.99
C SER A 633 -16.80 23.47 -12.54
N LEU A 634 -16.16 23.29 -11.38
CA LEU A 634 -15.10 24.18 -10.91
C LEU A 634 -13.83 24.08 -11.77
N HIS A 635 -13.46 22.87 -12.19
CA HIS A 635 -12.32 22.66 -13.11
C HIS A 635 -12.57 23.30 -14.47
N ALA A 636 -13.76 23.10 -15.04
CA ALA A 636 -14.16 23.75 -16.29
C ALA A 636 -14.21 25.28 -16.16
N PHE A 637 -14.64 25.79 -15.01
CA PHE A 637 -14.64 27.22 -14.71
C PHE A 637 -13.21 27.79 -14.66
N LYS A 638 -12.28 27.15 -13.93
CA LYS A 638 -10.88 27.61 -13.83
C LYS A 638 -10.16 27.58 -15.18
N ALA A 639 -10.55 26.68 -16.09
CA ALA A 639 -9.98 26.60 -17.44
C ALA A 639 -10.24 27.87 -18.29
N LYS A 640 -11.23 28.69 -17.94
CA LYS A 640 -11.49 29.98 -18.62
C LYS A 640 -10.33 30.96 -18.54
N PHE A 641 -9.48 30.81 -17.51
CA PHE A 641 -8.37 31.71 -17.25
C PHE A 641 -7.03 31.23 -17.83
N GLN A 642 -7.07 30.28 -18.77
CA GLN A 642 -5.87 29.76 -19.45
C GLN A 642 -4.70 29.37 -18.51
N PRO A 643 -4.94 28.65 -17.40
CA PRO A 643 -3.87 28.33 -16.46
C PRO A 643 -2.89 27.29 -17.01
N ARG A 644 -1.63 27.42 -16.64
CA ARG A 644 -0.66 26.33 -16.71
C ARG A 644 -0.94 25.34 -15.58
N ARG A 645 -0.97 24.05 -15.91
CA ARG A 645 -1.31 22.98 -14.95
C ARG A 645 -0.07 22.40 -14.31
N VAL A 646 0.01 22.43 -12.99
CA VAL A 646 1.13 21.89 -12.20
C VAL A 646 0.66 20.62 -11.49
N PRO A 647 1.32 19.47 -11.69
CA PRO A 647 0.90 18.22 -11.07
C PRO A 647 1.16 18.21 -9.56
N LEU A 648 0.21 17.64 -8.80
CA LEU A 648 0.33 17.39 -7.37
C LEU A 648 0.18 15.89 -7.10
N TYR A 649 0.98 15.37 -6.16
CA TYR A 649 1.13 13.94 -5.94
C TYR A 649 0.87 13.55 -4.47
N LEU A 650 0.51 12.28 -4.28
CA LEU A 650 0.60 11.58 -3.02
C LEU A 650 1.84 10.68 -3.04
N ALA A 651 2.80 10.95 -2.16
CA ALA A 651 3.95 10.08 -1.91
C ALA A 651 3.69 9.15 -0.72
N PHE A 652 3.99 7.87 -0.87
CA PHE A 652 3.75 6.82 0.15
C PHE A 652 4.77 5.69 0.02
N ARG A 653 4.98 4.92 1.10
CA ARG A 653 6.03 3.87 1.12
C ARG A 653 5.58 2.50 0.64
N ASP A 654 4.39 2.06 1.05
CA ASP A 654 3.85 0.73 0.74
C ASP A 654 2.41 0.86 0.22
N GLU A 655 2.14 0.22 -0.90
CA GLU A 655 0.80 0.08 -1.47
C GLU A 655 -0.23 -0.54 -0.51
N ALA A 656 0.21 -1.40 0.42
CA ALA A 656 -0.66 -1.97 1.44
C ALA A 656 -1.16 -0.92 2.46
N ASP A 657 -0.51 0.24 2.55
CA ASP A 657 -0.92 1.32 3.44
C ASP A 657 -2.02 2.20 2.83
N LEU A 658 -2.27 2.10 1.52
CA LEU A 658 -3.18 2.97 0.76
C LEU A 658 -4.63 3.00 1.29
N PRO A 659 -5.26 1.86 1.69
CA PRO A 659 -6.60 1.92 2.28
C PRO A 659 -6.65 2.74 3.57
N ARG A 660 -5.59 2.68 4.39
CA ARG A 660 -5.50 3.47 5.62
C ARG A 660 -5.24 4.94 5.32
N ILE A 661 -4.40 5.23 4.33
CA ILE A 661 -4.15 6.60 3.85
C ILE A 661 -5.44 7.22 3.33
N GLY A 662 -6.24 6.49 2.53
CA GLY A 662 -7.54 6.95 2.07
C GLY A 662 -8.48 7.32 3.22
N LEU A 663 -8.62 6.45 4.23
CA LEU A 663 -9.42 6.73 5.42
C LEU A 663 -8.88 7.95 6.21
N ALA A 664 -7.56 8.09 6.31
CA ALA A 664 -6.93 9.21 7.00
C ALA A 664 -7.20 10.54 6.29
N LEU A 665 -7.09 10.57 4.95
CA LEU A 665 -7.44 11.73 4.12
C LEU A 665 -8.92 12.09 4.28
N SER A 666 -9.82 11.11 4.22
CA SER A 666 -11.26 11.37 4.44
C SER A 666 -11.53 12.02 5.80
N ARG A 667 -10.86 11.57 6.87
CA ARG A 667 -10.97 12.17 8.21
C ARG A 667 -10.26 13.52 8.34
N ALA A 668 -9.22 13.77 7.55
CA ALA A 668 -8.54 15.05 7.52
C ALA A 668 -9.44 16.14 6.92
N TYR A 669 -10.13 15.82 5.82
CA TYR A 669 -11.11 16.71 5.18
C TYR A 669 -12.41 16.84 5.98
N LEU A 670 -12.87 15.76 6.63
CA LEU A 670 -14.15 15.70 7.34
C LEU A 670 -13.94 15.23 8.79
N PRO A 671 -13.42 16.09 9.68
CA PRO A 671 -13.05 15.70 11.04
C PRO A 671 -14.25 15.28 11.92
N GLY A 672 -15.48 15.70 11.57
CA GLY A 672 -16.70 15.44 12.35
C GLY A 672 -17.53 14.21 11.93
N LEU A 673 -17.28 13.59 10.78
CA LEU A 673 -18.13 12.52 10.25
C LEU A 673 -17.82 11.15 10.88
N ARG A 674 -18.80 10.53 11.56
CA ARG A 674 -18.65 9.18 12.12
C ARG A 674 -18.65 8.14 10.99
N LEU A 675 -17.92 7.02 11.16
CA LEU A 675 -17.80 5.96 10.14
C LEU A 675 -19.16 5.46 9.62
N ARG A 676 -20.19 5.44 10.48
CA ARG A 676 -21.56 5.02 10.16
C ARG A 676 -22.31 6.04 9.29
N GLU A 677 -21.96 7.31 9.39
CA GLU A 677 -22.56 8.38 8.56
C GLU A 677 -21.92 8.36 7.17
N LEU A 678 -20.61 8.09 7.10
CA LEU A 678 -19.90 7.87 5.84
C LEU A 678 -20.47 6.67 5.07
N THR A 679 -20.77 5.56 5.75
CA THR A 679 -21.44 4.40 5.11
C THR A 679 -22.89 4.70 4.73
N LYS A 680 -23.65 5.47 5.52
CA LYS A 680 -24.99 5.94 5.14
C LYS A 680 -24.94 6.82 3.89
N LEU A 681 -23.97 7.73 3.79
CA LEU A 681 -23.77 8.60 2.61
C LEU A 681 -23.44 7.77 1.36
N VAL A 682 -22.49 6.84 1.48
CA VAL A 682 -22.12 5.91 0.40
C VAL A 682 -23.32 5.04 -0.04
N ARG A 683 -24.14 4.58 0.90
CA ARG A 683 -25.34 3.76 0.61
C ARG A 683 -26.48 4.56 0.00
N LYS A 684 -26.64 5.83 0.37
CA LYS A 684 -27.61 6.76 -0.23
C LYS A 684 -27.23 7.07 -1.68
N LEU A 685 -25.93 7.20 -1.97
CA LEU A 685 -25.41 7.43 -3.31
C LEU A 685 -25.45 6.19 -4.21
N SER A 686 -25.22 4.99 -3.67
CA SER A 686 -25.39 3.76 -4.47
C SER A 686 -26.85 3.48 -4.84
N LYS A 687 -27.81 4.00 -4.07
CA LYS A 687 -29.23 4.02 -4.41
C LYS A 687 -29.57 5.11 -5.45
N GLY A 688 -29.00 6.32 -5.32
CA GLY A 688 -29.20 7.40 -6.30
C GLY A 688 -28.59 7.13 -7.68
N ALA A 689 -27.49 6.38 -7.77
CA ALA A 689 -26.91 5.96 -9.04
C ALA A 689 -27.74 4.92 -9.79
N ARG A 690 -28.70 4.25 -9.14
CA ARG A 690 -29.63 3.29 -9.78
C ARG A 690 -30.87 3.94 -10.38
N SER A 691 -31.13 5.24 -10.12
CA SER A 691 -32.31 5.95 -10.65
C SER A 691 -32.02 6.81 -11.89
N LEU A 692 -30.84 6.66 -12.50
CA LEU A 692 -30.47 7.33 -13.76
C LEU A 692 -30.22 6.29 -14.86
N THR A 693 -31.21 5.45 -15.13
CA THR A 693 -31.36 4.83 -16.44
C THR A 693 -31.92 5.91 -17.38
N PRO A 694 -31.27 6.28 -18.49
CA PRO A 694 -31.86 7.22 -19.44
C PRO A 694 -33.16 6.60 -19.98
N PRO A 695 -34.25 7.38 -20.14
CA PRO A 695 -35.47 6.86 -20.74
C PRO A 695 -35.14 6.32 -22.13
N ALA A 696 -35.63 5.11 -22.43
CA ALA A 696 -35.45 4.47 -23.72
C ALA A 696 -35.87 5.45 -24.83
N ARG A 697 -34.95 5.72 -25.76
CA ARG A 697 -35.25 6.50 -26.96
C ARG A 697 -36.40 5.82 -27.69
N ARG A 698 -37.54 6.51 -27.85
CA ARG A 698 -38.58 6.09 -28.78
C ARG A 698 -37.97 5.99 -30.19
N PRO A 699 -38.27 4.93 -30.96
CA PRO A 699 -37.80 4.83 -32.34
C PRO A 699 -38.46 5.94 -33.16
N VAL A 700 -37.64 6.67 -33.91
CA VAL A 700 -38.09 7.61 -34.95
C VAL A 700 -38.61 6.77 -36.13
N PRO A 701 -39.81 7.04 -36.67
CA PRO A 701 -40.28 6.32 -37.84
C PRO A 701 -39.42 6.67 -39.05
N ALA A 702 -39.04 5.65 -39.81
CA ALA A 702 -38.30 5.81 -41.05
C ALA A 702 -39.15 6.60 -42.05
N ALA A 703 -38.62 7.71 -42.56
CA ALA A 703 -39.15 8.37 -43.73
C ALA A 703 -38.75 7.56 -44.97
N SER A 704 -39.76 7.02 -45.66
CA SER A 704 -39.66 6.53 -47.03
C SER A 704 -40.73 7.25 -47.85
N HIS A 705 -40.26 8.10 -48.77
CA HIS A 705 -40.99 8.80 -49.84
C HIS A 705 -42.07 9.82 -49.47
#